data_AF-A0A7L0JUS9-F1
#
_entry.id   AF-A0A7L0JUS9-F1
#
_cell.length_a   1.000
_cell.length_b   1.000
_cell.length_c   1.000
_cell.angle_alpha   90.00
_cell.angle_beta   90.00
_cell.angle_gamma   90.00
#
_symmetry.space_group_name_H-M   'P 1'
#
loop_
_entity.id
_entity.type
_entity.pdbx_description
1 polymer ?
#
loop_
_entity_poly.entity_id
_entity_poly.type
_entity_poly.pdbx_seq_one_letter_code
_entity_poly.pdbx_strand_id
1 'polypeptide(L)'
;SCSRAKDVTMPAKLPVNFFSTRSPVIDLFRGQLDYADHLRQDSEIALYFFYAPWCGQSIAAREEIEHVASRLSDQVLFVAINCWWNQGKCRKQKHFFYFPVIHLYHRSFGPIEYKGPMSAVYIEKFVRRVMTPLLYISSRSKLLDFLSNYEPGVLGYFEFNASPQPPGYLTFFTSALHSLKKDYLGTIRFGVITDKHVAEEISLVHSGSVYLHRHVNTSLIYPNDIMNYTAENICKWALENREMLIRWLRPHGGKSLLLNNELKKGPALLIFVPYNPLAEIQPLLDEITKVALEYHNCNKSQASEPDLQHLRDSDSPAFDSSVPDTRMKLAETFSITKYPCCNTVVLPQWHSISRTHNVCELCINQTLGVKPNTVNVPHCNFFEIEAALDSFYLQEHTFFQIVSNTIECSNFLSFYSPFSYYTACCRTVNRHFLSFIGSEKTIFQTPKVAFSSHGKKDKSDIQNSIPHIEDRNCFIPDLHISGTNITGLSCRTNKTLNLYLLDSNLFWIYAERLGASRSTHLKEFAAIVDLKEEVHYVLDQNQSLVGPTLENFIKNFSILYSPLKRYLVDDASVHLRAQRVITEVTTSTFHDIVLSSEKNVLLLYYGQWCGFCASVNHVFIQLAWLLPPDNFTVARIDITRNDLPWEFMTDRLPTILFFPYQR
;
A
#
# COMPACT_ATOMS: atom_id res chain seq x y z
N SER A 1 -31.28 -57.49 -18.11
CA SER A 1 -31.29 -56.81 -16.80
C SER A 1 -30.25 -55.70 -16.82
N CYS A 2 -30.66 -54.43 -16.64
CA CYS A 2 -29.70 -53.32 -16.66
C CYS A 2 -28.76 -53.42 -15.47
N SER A 3 -27.45 -53.49 -15.74
CA SER A 3 -26.42 -53.43 -14.71
C SER A 3 -26.46 -52.07 -14.02
N ARG A 4 -26.64 -52.05 -12.69
CA ARG A 4 -26.30 -50.86 -11.91
C ARG A 4 -24.83 -50.55 -12.17
N ALA A 5 -24.55 -49.40 -12.76
CA ALA A 5 -23.21 -48.84 -12.72
C ALA A 5 -22.80 -48.76 -11.25
N LYS A 6 -21.65 -49.36 -10.90
CA LYS A 6 -21.07 -49.16 -9.57
C LYS A 6 -20.67 -47.70 -9.47
N ASP A 7 -21.15 -47.01 -8.44
CA ASP A 7 -20.72 -45.63 -8.16
C ASP A 7 -19.19 -45.60 -8.04
N VAL A 8 -18.55 -44.89 -8.97
CA VAL A 8 -17.08 -44.73 -9.01
C VAL A 8 -16.62 -43.66 -8.01
N THR A 9 -17.57 -43.04 -7.29
CA THR A 9 -17.31 -42.05 -6.25
C THR A 9 -17.29 -42.72 -4.88
N MET A 10 -16.12 -42.70 -4.21
CA MET A 10 -16.06 -43.06 -2.79
C MET A 10 -16.86 -42.03 -2.00
N PRO A 11 -17.80 -42.43 -1.12
CA PRO A 11 -18.58 -41.48 -0.33
C PRO A 11 -17.66 -40.62 0.53
N ALA A 12 -18.01 -39.33 0.67
CA ALA A 12 -17.25 -38.42 1.50
C ALA A 12 -17.12 -38.97 2.93
N LYS A 13 -15.88 -39.09 3.42
CA LYS A 13 -15.62 -39.52 4.80
C LYS A 13 -16.41 -38.63 5.77
N LEU A 14 -17.05 -39.25 6.76
CA LEU A 14 -17.74 -38.51 7.82
C LEU A 14 -16.76 -37.56 8.51
N PRO A 15 -17.19 -36.34 8.88
CA PRO A 15 -16.34 -35.43 9.60
C PRO A 15 -16.02 -35.99 10.99
N VAL A 16 -14.79 -35.79 11.42
CA VAL A 16 -14.28 -36.11 12.75
C VAL A 16 -13.98 -34.82 13.51
N ASN A 17 -13.81 -34.91 14.82
CA ASN A 17 -13.35 -33.80 15.63
C ASN A 17 -12.03 -33.22 15.07
N PHE A 18 -12.01 -31.90 14.96
CA PHE A 18 -10.88 -31.08 14.61
C PHE A 18 -10.12 -30.60 15.86
N PHE A 19 -10.82 -30.39 16.99
CA PHE A 19 -10.20 -30.13 18.30
C PHE A 19 -10.23 -31.38 19.20
N SER A 20 -9.31 -31.45 20.16
CA SER A 20 -9.29 -32.51 21.17
C SER A 20 -10.51 -32.45 22.08
N THR A 21 -10.98 -33.59 22.60
CA THR A 21 -12.04 -33.63 23.62
C THR A 21 -11.61 -33.04 24.97
N ARG A 22 -10.31 -32.75 25.15
CA ARG A 22 -9.76 -32.01 26.29
C ARG A 22 -9.63 -30.51 26.03
N SER A 23 -9.94 -30.05 24.80
CA SER A 23 -9.84 -28.65 24.44
C SER A 23 -10.97 -27.84 25.11
N PRO A 24 -10.73 -26.60 25.53
CA PRO A 24 -11.80 -25.68 25.94
C PRO A 24 -12.68 -25.23 24.75
N VAL A 25 -12.30 -25.55 23.50
CA VAL A 25 -13.06 -25.21 22.29
C VAL A 25 -14.15 -26.26 22.03
N ILE A 26 -15.41 -25.83 22.00
CA ILE A 26 -16.55 -26.70 21.65
C ILE A 26 -16.56 -26.95 20.14
N ASP A 27 -16.23 -28.17 19.73
CA ASP A 27 -16.11 -28.52 18.31
C ASP A 27 -17.37 -29.14 17.71
N LEU A 28 -18.07 -28.37 16.88
CA LEU A 28 -19.26 -28.74 16.13
C LEU A 28 -18.87 -29.20 14.72
N PHE A 29 -18.05 -30.25 14.65
CA PHE A 29 -17.50 -30.84 13.43
C PHE A 29 -18.55 -31.33 12.40
N ARG A 30 -19.82 -31.46 12.80
CA ARG A 30 -20.96 -31.75 11.89
C ARG A 30 -21.63 -30.49 11.32
N GLY A 31 -21.14 -29.29 11.64
CA GLY A 31 -21.69 -28.02 11.17
C GLY A 31 -23.05 -27.66 11.79
N GLN A 32 -23.22 -27.93 13.09
CA GLN A 32 -24.47 -27.76 13.86
C GLN A 32 -24.69 -26.30 14.29
N LEU A 33 -24.88 -25.40 13.32
CA LEU A 33 -24.97 -23.95 13.56
C LEU A 33 -26.05 -23.56 14.59
N ASP A 34 -27.26 -24.13 14.49
CA ASP A 34 -28.36 -23.86 15.43
C ASP A 34 -28.00 -24.17 16.90
N TYR A 35 -27.12 -25.13 17.15
CA TYR A 35 -26.67 -25.45 18.52
C TYR A 35 -25.64 -24.45 19.03
N ALA A 36 -24.75 -23.94 18.16
CA ALA A 36 -23.90 -22.81 18.51
C ALA A 36 -24.75 -21.58 18.89
N ASP A 37 -25.77 -21.28 18.09
CA ASP A 37 -26.65 -20.13 18.31
C ASP A 37 -27.55 -20.25 19.55
N HIS A 38 -27.75 -21.46 20.08
CA HIS A 38 -28.28 -21.68 21.43
C HIS A 38 -27.22 -21.34 22.49
N LEU A 39 -26.04 -21.97 22.43
CA LEU A 39 -24.95 -21.75 23.42
C LEU A 39 -24.57 -20.26 23.56
N ARG A 40 -24.64 -19.50 22.47
CA ARG A 40 -24.39 -18.06 22.44
C ARG A 40 -25.40 -17.24 23.25
N GLN A 41 -26.64 -17.71 23.48
CA GLN A 41 -27.64 -16.96 24.25
C GLN A 41 -27.28 -16.88 25.74
N ASP A 42 -26.60 -17.92 26.24
CA ASP A 42 -26.19 -18.07 27.64
C ASP A 42 -24.83 -17.40 27.92
N SER A 43 -24.14 -16.89 26.89
CA SER A 43 -22.79 -16.34 26.99
C SER A 43 -22.76 -14.84 26.70
N GLU A 44 -21.96 -14.07 27.45
CA GLU A 44 -21.80 -12.64 27.18
C GLU A 44 -20.96 -12.37 25.93
N ILE A 45 -19.93 -13.17 25.72
CA ILE A 45 -19.01 -13.10 24.58
C ILE A 45 -18.84 -14.51 24.01
N ALA A 46 -18.98 -14.66 22.69
CA ALA A 46 -18.78 -15.94 22.00
C ALA A 46 -17.93 -15.76 20.73
N LEU A 47 -16.82 -16.50 20.65
CA LEU A 47 -15.98 -16.60 19.46
C LEU A 47 -16.39 -17.84 18.65
N TYR A 48 -16.82 -17.62 17.41
CA TYR A 48 -17.05 -18.67 16.43
C TYR A 48 -15.86 -18.78 15.48
N PHE A 49 -15.22 -19.95 15.45
CA PHE A 49 -14.17 -20.33 14.51
C PHE A 49 -14.75 -21.22 13.41
N PHE A 50 -15.09 -20.62 12.27
CA PHE A 50 -15.60 -21.34 11.11
C PHE A 50 -14.44 -21.91 10.29
N TYR A 51 -14.40 -23.23 10.11
CA TYR A 51 -13.23 -23.90 9.54
C TYR A 51 -13.59 -24.93 8.47
N ALA A 52 -12.57 -25.31 7.70
CA ALA A 52 -12.60 -26.44 6.78
C ALA A 52 -11.44 -27.40 7.13
N PRO A 53 -11.68 -28.70 7.38
CA PRO A 53 -10.67 -29.60 7.96
C PRO A 53 -9.48 -29.93 7.05
N TRP A 54 -9.56 -29.59 5.75
CA TRP A 54 -8.49 -29.75 4.76
C TRP A 54 -7.72 -28.45 4.50
N CYS A 55 -8.18 -27.31 5.03
CA CYS A 55 -7.58 -26.01 4.76
C CYS A 55 -6.32 -25.81 5.63
N GLY A 56 -5.16 -25.63 4.99
CA GLY A 56 -3.89 -25.43 5.71
C GLY A 56 -3.92 -24.26 6.69
N GLN A 57 -4.58 -23.15 6.36
CA GLN A 57 -4.75 -22.01 7.28
C GLN A 57 -5.66 -22.36 8.47
N SER A 58 -6.69 -23.19 8.27
CA SER A 58 -7.53 -23.66 9.39
C SER A 58 -6.74 -24.57 10.31
N ILE A 59 -5.94 -25.48 9.75
CA ILE A 59 -5.09 -26.42 10.49
C ILE A 59 -4.04 -25.67 11.32
N ALA A 60 -3.38 -24.66 10.74
CA ALA A 60 -2.43 -23.80 11.45
C ALA A 60 -3.10 -22.98 12.56
N ALA A 61 -4.25 -22.35 12.27
CA ALA A 61 -4.98 -21.55 13.25
C ALA A 61 -5.58 -22.36 14.42
N ARG A 62 -5.66 -23.70 14.31
CA ARG A 62 -6.21 -24.58 15.36
C ARG A 62 -5.48 -24.38 16.70
N GLU A 63 -4.15 -24.45 16.70
CA GLU A 63 -3.35 -24.37 17.92
C GLU A 63 -3.37 -22.95 18.51
N GLU A 64 -3.35 -21.94 17.65
CA GLU A 64 -3.50 -20.53 18.05
C GLU A 64 -4.85 -20.27 18.73
N ILE A 65 -5.96 -20.81 18.19
CA ILE A 65 -7.29 -20.72 18.80
C ILE A 65 -7.36 -21.49 20.12
N GLU A 66 -6.76 -22.67 20.21
CA GLU A 66 -6.69 -23.48 21.43
C GLU A 66 -5.88 -22.77 22.53
N HIS A 67 -4.82 -22.04 22.18
CA HIS A 67 -4.05 -21.19 23.10
C HIS A 67 -4.84 -19.98 23.62
N VAL A 68 -5.62 -19.29 22.77
CA VAL A 68 -6.48 -18.19 23.26
C VAL A 68 -7.61 -18.74 24.13
N ALA A 69 -8.21 -19.85 23.72
CA ALA A 69 -9.29 -20.48 24.46
C ALA A 69 -8.83 -20.95 25.85
N SER A 70 -7.62 -21.48 26.00
CA SER A 70 -7.09 -21.89 27.31
C SER A 70 -6.80 -20.72 28.28
N ARG A 71 -6.70 -19.48 27.76
CA ARG A 71 -6.48 -18.26 28.57
C ARG A 71 -7.76 -17.49 28.91
N LEU A 72 -8.84 -17.72 28.15
CA LEU A 72 -10.08 -16.93 28.23
C LEU A 72 -11.35 -17.79 28.35
N SER A 73 -11.23 -19.10 28.59
CA SER A 73 -12.38 -20.04 28.70
C SER A 73 -13.32 -19.73 29.86
N ASP A 74 -12.88 -18.95 30.83
CA ASP A 74 -13.65 -18.44 31.97
C ASP A 74 -14.57 -17.27 31.61
N GLN A 75 -14.22 -16.50 30.56
CA GLN A 75 -14.87 -15.25 30.18
C GLN A 75 -15.50 -15.29 28.77
N VAL A 76 -15.07 -16.21 27.90
CA VAL A 76 -15.46 -16.26 26.48
C VAL A 76 -15.78 -17.69 26.06
N LEU A 77 -16.94 -17.87 25.42
CA LEU A 77 -17.33 -19.13 24.82
C LEU A 77 -16.61 -19.33 23.47
N PHE A 78 -15.81 -20.40 23.33
CA PHE A 78 -15.15 -20.75 22.07
C PHE A 78 -15.89 -21.91 21.38
N VAL A 79 -16.37 -21.67 20.16
CA VAL A 79 -17.08 -22.67 19.35
C VAL A 79 -16.40 -22.82 17.98
N ALA A 80 -15.91 -24.01 17.66
CA ALA A 80 -15.44 -24.35 16.32
C ALA A 80 -16.58 -24.98 15.51
N ILE A 81 -16.74 -24.58 14.24
CA ILE A 81 -17.85 -25.03 13.40
C ILE A 81 -17.32 -25.42 12.02
N ASN A 82 -17.47 -26.70 11.65
CA ASN A 82 -17.14 -27.19 10.31
C ASN A 82 -18.16 -26.71 9.29
N CYS A 83 -17.78 -25.72 8.49
CA CYS A 83 -18.64 -25.16 7.43
C CYS A 83 -18.28 -25.68 6.03
N TRP A 84 -17.40 -26.69 5.96
CA TRP A 84 -17.17 -27.45 4.73
C TRP A 84 -18.09 -28.68 4.61
N TRP A 85 -18.65 -29.20 5.71
CA TRP A 85 -19.51 -30.38 5.65
C TRP A 85 -20.84 -30.10 4.92
N ASN A 86 -21.08 -30.80 3.81
CA ASN A 86 -22.21 -30.56 2.90
C ASN A 86 -23.59 -30.86 3.52
N GLN A 87 -23.69 -31.83 4.43
CA GLN A 87 -24.95 -32.11 5.14
C GLN A 87 -25.19 -31.14 6.29
N GLY A 88 -24.13 -30.49 6.81
CA GLY A 88 -24.18 -29.57 7.94
C GLY A 88 -24.99 -28.30 7.67
N LYS A 89 -25.62 -27.74 8.71
CA LYS A 89 -26.43 -26.52 8.59
C LYS A 89 -25.57 -25.29 8.27
N CYS A 90 -24.35 -25.20 8.81
CA CYS A 90 -23.47 -24.08 8.51
C CYS A 90 -23.22 -23.90 7.00
N ARG A 91 -22.80 -24.95 6.27
CA ARG A 91 -22.52 -24.84 4.83
C ARG A 91 -23.76 -24.47 3.99
N LYS A 92 -24.95 -24.84 4.47
CA LYS A 92 -26.23 -24.52 3.82
C LYS A 92 -26.67 -23.07 4.04
N GLN A 93 -26.38 -22.50 5.21
CA GLN A 93 -26.82 -21.16 5.61
C GLN A 93 -25.75 -20.06 5.47
N LYS A 94 -24.46 -20.43 5.48
CA LYS A 94 -23.30 -19.53 5.37
C LYS A 94 -22.47 -19.95 4.16
N HIS A 95 -22.04 -18.98 3.36
CA HIS A 95 -21.24 -19.21 2.15
C HIS A 95 -19.94 -18.42 2.29
N PHE A 96 -18.94 -19.04 2.91
CA PHE A 96 -17.62 -18.45 3.08
C PHE A 96 -16.76 -18.75 1.84
N PHE A 97 -16.12 -17.72 1.29
CA PHE A 97 -15.20 -17.85 0.14
C PHE A 97 -13.81 -18.34 0.54
N TYR A 98 -13.44 -18.19 1.81
CA TYR A 98 -12.14 -18.55 2.38
C TYR A 98 -12.33 -19.19 3.76
N PHE A 99 -11.30 -19.88 4.25
CA PHE A 99 -11.25 -20.47 5.58
C PHE A 99 -9.84 -20.28 6.18
N PRO A 100 -9.72 -20.13 7.50
CA PRO A 100 -10.80 -20.02 8.49
C PRO A 100 -11.44 -18.62 8.48
N VAL A 101 -12.64 -18.50 9.05
CA VAL A 101 -13.30 -17.21 9.34
C VAL A 101 -13.59 -17.15 10.83
N ILE A 102 -13.18 -16.07 11.49
CA ILE A 102 -13.41 -15.85 12.92
C ILE A 102 -14.45 -14.75 13.07
N HIS A 103 -15.58 -15.06 13.69
CA HIS A 103 -16.56 -14.08 14.13
C HIS A 103 -16.59 -14.02 15.66
N LEU A 104 -16.62 -12.81 16.20
CA LEU A 104 -16.86 -12.58 17.61
C LEU A 104 -18.24 -11.95 17.79
N TYR A 105 -18.97 -12.41 18.80
CA TYR A 105 -20.30 -11.95 19.15
C TYR A 105 -20.28 -11.44 20.59
N HIS A 106 -20.75 -10.21 20.77
CA HIS A 106 -21.17 -9.67 22.05
C HIS A 106 -22.66 -9.99 22.24
N ARG A 107 -23.13 -10.16 23.48
CA ARG A 107 -24.52 -10.53 23.82
C ARG A 107 -25.57 -9.70 23.07
N SER A 108 -25.34 -8.39 23.00
CA SER A 108 -26.19 -7.40 22.33
C SER A 108 -25.81 -7.08 20.87
N PHE A 109 -24.68 -7.57 20.36
CA PHE A 109 -24.12 -7.10 19.09
C PHE A 109 -23.21 -8.12 18.37
N GLY A 110 -23.44 -8.32 17.07
CA GLY A 110 -22.55 -9.11 16.23
C GLY A 110 -23.17 -9.46 14.87
N PRO A 111 -22.46 -10.23 14.03
CA PRO A 111 -21.06 -10.61 14.18
C PRO A 111 -20.10 -9.42 13.99
N ILE A 112 -18.94 -9.52 14.64
CA ILE A 112 -17.73 -8.73 14.36
C ILE A 112 -16.73 -9.70 13.71
N GLU A 113 -16.39 -9.49 12.44
CA GLU A 113 -15.48 -10.35 11.67
C GLU A 113 -14.01 -9.96 11.94
N TYR A 114 -13.19 -10.91 12.38
CA TYR A 114 -11.77 -10.70 12.57
C TYR A 114 -11.00 -10.93 11.26
N LYS A 115 -10.27 -9.91 10.80
CA LYS A 115 -9.52 -9.90 9.52
C LYS A 115 -8.00 -9.80 9.73
N GLY A 116 -7.52 -10.09 10.93
CA GLY A 116 -6.11 -9.96 11.30
C GLY A 116 -5.30 -11.24 11.09
N PRO A 117 -4.03 -11.23 11.51
CA PRO A 117 -3.16 -12.40 11.51
C PRO A 117 -3.75 -13.55 12.33
N MET A 118 -3.63 -14.78 11.83
CA MET A 118 -4.06 -15.99 12.55
C MET A 118 -3.00 -16.37 13.61
N SER A 119 -2.89 -15.55 14.65
CA SER A 119 -1.98 -15.72 15.79
C SER A 119 -2.70 -15.41 17.10
N ALA A 120 -2.45 -16.20 18.12
CA ALA A 120 -3.09 -16.15 19.44
C ALA A 120 -2.96 -14.77 20.07
N VAL A 121 -1.78 -14.14 19.99
CA VAL A 121 -1.51 -12.82 20.58
C VAL A 121 -2.42 -11.74 19.98
N TYR A 122 -2.65 -11.80 18.66
CA TYR A 122 -3.51 -10.86 17.95
C TYR A 122 -5.01 -11.16 18.14
N ILE A 123 -5.39 -12.44 18.12
CA ILE A 123 -6.77 -12.88 18.36
C ILE A 123 -7.17 -12.54 19.81
N GLU A 124 -6.31 -12.80 20.79
CA GLU A 124 -6.53 -12.44 22.19
C GLU A 124 -6.72 -10.93 22.37
N LYS A 125 -5.85 -10.09 21.77
CA LYS A 125 -6.01 -8.63 21.84
C LYS A 125 -7.32 -8.14 21.22
N PHE A 126 -7.75 -8.75 20.11
CA PHE A 126 -9.04 -8.44 19.49
C PHE A 126 -10.23 -8.88 20.37
N VAL A 127 -10.16 -10.07 20.96
CA VAL A 127 -11.18 -10.56 21.89
C VAL A 127 -11.30 -9.63 23.10
N ARG A 128 -10.17 -9.28 23.75
CA ARG A 128 -10.14 -8.32 24.87
C ARG A 128 -10.72 -6.95 24.48
N ARG A 129 -10.41 -6.43 23.29
CA ARG A 129 -11.00 -5.16 22.79
C ARG A 129 -12.52 -5.22 22.61
N VAL A 130 -13.11 -6.37 22.28
CA VAL A 130 -14.58 -6.52 22.17
C VAL A 130 -15.24 -6.83 23.53
N MET A 131 -14.53 -7.47 24.45
CA MET A 131 -14.96 -7.63 25.85
C MET A 131 -15.05 -6.28 26.56
N THR A 132 -14.02 -5.43 26.41
CA THR A 132 -13.95 -4.10 27.03
C THR A 132 -13.73 -3.03 25.95
N PRO A 133 -14.77 -2.64 25.20
CA PRO A 133 -14.66 -1.66 24.12
C PRO A 133 -14.59 -0.22 24.61
N LEU A 134 -14.92 0.05 25.89
CA LEU A 134 -14.83 1.34 26.54
C LEU A 134 -13.80 1.31 27.68
N LEU A 135 -12.97 2.34 27.77
CA LEU A 135 -12.05 2.57 28.90
C LEU A 135 -12.67 3.57 29.89
N TYR A 136 -12.78 3.19 31.17
CA TYR A 136 -13.37 4.05 32.20
C TYR A 136 -12.35 5.02 32.80
N ILE A 137 -12.56 6.31 32.55
CA ILE A 137 -11.73 7.43 32.96
C ILE A 137 -12.36 8.07 34.19
N SER A 138 -11.78 7.74 35.35
CA SER A 138 -12.25 8.13 36.67
C SER A 138 -11.34 9.17 37.34
N SER A 139 -10.34 9.69 36.64
CA SER A 139 -9.31 10.58 37.19
C SER A 139 -8.54 11.32 36.10
N ARG A 140 -8.05 12.52 36.42
CA ARG A 140 -7.19 13.34 35.55
C ARG A 140 -5.98 12.59 34.99
N SER A 141 -5.32 11.74 35.80
CA SER A 141 -4.18 10.93 35.34
C SER A 141 -4.54 9.96 34.21
N LYS A 142 -5.69 9.29 34.30
CA LYS A 142 -6.20 8.40 33.24
C LYS A 142 -6.65 9.17 32.01
N LEU A 143 -7.15 10.40 32.19
CA LEU A 143 -7.49 11.27 31.06
C LEU A 143 -6.23 11.64 30.29
N LEU A 144 -5.17 12.09 30.99
CA LEU A 144 -3.89 12.43 30.36
C LEU A 144 -3.26 11.21 29.66
N ASP A 145 -3.27 10.02 30.27
CA ASP A 145 -2.81 8.77 29.62
C ASP A 145 -3.62 8.44 28.34
N PHE A 146 -4.94 8.62 28.40
CA PHE A 146 -5.81 8.38 27.23
C PHE A 146 -5.52 9.38 26.09
N LEU A 147 -5.33 10.66 26.41
CA LEU A 147 -5.04 11.73 25.45
C LEU A 147 -3.60 11.71 24.92
N SER A 148 -2.64 11.17 25.68
CA SER A 148 -1.23 11.08 25.26
C SER A 148 -0.97 9.96 24.24
N ASN A 149 -1.95 9.11 23.95
CA ASN A 149 -1.80 7.95 23.10
C ASN A 149 -2.07 8.29 21.63
N TYR A 150 -1.19 7.84 20.73
CA TYR A 150 -1.25 8.14 19.29
C TYR A 150 -2.56 7.76 18.58
N GLU A 151 -3.31 6.77 19.09
CA GLU A 151 -4.60 6.38 18.52
C GLU A 151 -5.66 7.43 18.87
N PRO A 152 -6.32 8.08 17.89
CA PRO A 152 -7.34 9.09 18.16
C PRO A 152 -8.44 8.54 19.08
N GLY A 153 -8.79 9.33 20.08
CA GLY A 153 -9.65 8.91 21.18
C GLY A 153 -11.04 9.54 21.13
N VAL A 154 -12.10 8.75 21.27
CA VAL A 154 -13.47 9.23 21.41
C VAL A 154 -13.90 9.10 22.88
N LEU A 155 -14.23 10.21 23.51
CA LEU A 155 -14.61 10.32 24.91
C LEU A 155 -16.09 10.69 25.05
N GLY A 156 -16.85 9.89 25.79
CA GLY A 156 -18.22 10.24 26.18
C GLY A 156 -18.29 10.56 27.67
N TYR A 157 -18.92 11.68 28.06
CA TYR A 157 -19.17 11.98 29.46
C TYR A 157 -20.54 11.47 29.89
N PHE A 158 -20.60 10.69 30.98
CA PHE A 158 -21.85 10.11 31.50
C PHE A 158 -21.87 10.05 33.03
N GLU A 159 -22.91 10.60 33.64
CA GLU A 159 -23.11 10.57 35.09
C GLU A 159 -23.81 9.29 35.56
N PHE A 160 -23.11 8.45 36.33
CA PHE A 160 -23.62 7.18 36.86
C PHE A 160 -24.26 7.34 38.25
N ASN A 161 -25.08 8.38 38.43
CA ASN A 161 -25.61 8.77 39.74
C ASN A 161 -26.81 7.91 40.21
N ALA A 162 -27.43 7.14 39.32
CA ALA A 162 -28.58 6.28 39.62
C ALA A 162 -28.65 5.08 38.66
N SER A 163 -29.55 4.14 38.97
CA SER A 163 -30.02 3.10 38.04
C SER A 163 -31.43 3.46 37.56
N PRO A 164 -31.79 3.32 36.27
CA PRO A 164 -31.02 2.70 35.17
C PRO A 164 -29.82 3.54 34.71
N GLN A 165 -28.97 2.93 33.88
CA GLN A 165 -27.81 3.59 33.25
C GLN A 165 -28.20 4.91 32.55
N PRO A 166 -27.31 5.92 32.53
CA PRO A 166 -27.61 7.23 31.96
C PRO A 166 -28.02 7.16 30.48
N PRO A 167 -28.96 8.02 30.04
CA PRO A 167 -29.45 8.02 28.67
C PRO A 167 -28.30 8.25 27.68
N GLY A 168 -28.31 7.52 26.56
CA GLY A 168 -27.26 7.58 25.54
C GLY A 168 -26.04 6.68 25.82
N TYR A 169 -25.77 6.25 27.06
CA TYR A 169 -24.59 5.42 27.37
C TYR A 169 -24.57 4.10 26.58
N LEU A 170 -25.69 3.38 26.51
CA LEU A 170 -25.81 2.14 25.71
C LEU A 170 -25.61 2.39 24.21
N THR A 171 -26.05 3.54 23.70
CA THR A 171 -25.83 3.97 22.31
C THR A 171 -24.34 4.21 22.05
N PHE A 172 -23.65 4.86 22.99
CA PHE A 172 -22.22 5.11 22.91
C PHE A 172 -21.39 3.82 23.01
N PHE A 173 -21.71 2.93 23.95
CA PHE A 173 -21.12 1.58 24.05
C PHE A 173 -21.29 0.79 22.74
N THR A 174 -22.50 0.82 22.16
CA THR A 174 -22.78 0.15 20.89
C THR A 174 -22.01 0.82 19.74
N SER A 175 -21.75 2.13 19.79
CA SER A 175 -20.93 2.84 18.79
C SER A 175 -19.47 2.36 18.76
N ALA A 176 -18.90 2.03 19.92
CA ALA A 176 -17.55 1.45 20.02
C ALA A 176 -17.50 0.05 19.39
N LEU A 177 -18.53 -0.78 19.59
CA LEU A 177 -18.66 -2.08 18.93
C LEU A 177 -18.89 -1.96 17.41
N HIS A 178 -19.65 -0.97 16.94
CA HIS A 178 -19.74 -0.63 15.51
C HIS A 178 -18.39 -0.18 14.94
N SER A 179 -17.58 0.55 15.72
CA SER A 179 -16.21 0.92 15.32
C SER A 179 -15.37 -0.33 15.08
N LEU A 180 -15.32 -1.26 16.04
CA LEU A 180 -14.58 -2.53 15.91
C LEU A 180 -15.09 -3.42 14.76
N LYS A 181 -16.38 -3.32 14.39
CA LYS A 181 -16.97 -4.01 13.24
C LYS A 181 -16.56 -3.41 11.89
N LYS A 182 -16.37 -2.09 11.81
CA LYS A 182 -15.88 -1.41 10.60
C LYS A 182 -14.36 -1.45 10.49
N ASP A 183 -13.67 -1.34 11.62
CA ASP A 183 -12.23 -1.38 11.75
C ASP A 183 -11.78 -2.32 12.88
N TYR A 184 -11.50 -3.57 12.51
CA TYR A 184 -10.99 -4.60 13.42
C TYR A 184 -9.60 -4.28 13.99
N LEU A 185 -8.86 -3.30 13.42
CA LEU A 185 -7.59 -2.83 13.96
C LEU A 185 -7.79 -1.98 15.21
N GLY A 186 -8.99 -1.43 15.43
CA GLY A 186 -9.28 -0.54 16.54
C GLY A 186 -8.45 0.74 16.51
N THR A 187 -8.32 1.39 15.35
CA THR A 187 -7.57 2.66 15.20
C THR A 187 -8.19 3.85 15.94
N ILE A 188 -9.38 3.69 16.52
CA ILE A 188 -10.01 4.64 17.42
C ILE A 188 -10.22 3.97 18.78
N ARG A 189 -9.71 4.58 19.85
CA ARG A 189 -9.99 4.18 21.23
C ARG A 189 -11.28 4.85 21.70
N PHE A 190 -12.12 4.13 22.45
CA PHE A 190 -13.30 4.73 23.09
C PHE A 190 -13.12 4.75 24.60
N GLY A 191 -13.46 5.86 25.23
CA GLY A 191 -13.41 6.05 26.67
C GLY A 191 -14.69 6.69 27.20
N VAL A 192 -15.00 6.43 28.46
CA VAL A 192 -16.10 7.07 29.19
C VAL A 192 -15.56 7.78 30.41
N ILE A 193 -15.82 9.07 30.49
CA ILE A 193 -15.56 9.88 31.67
C ILE A 193 -16.75 9.75 32.61
N THR A 194 -16.50 9.35 33.85
CA THR A 194 -17.53 9.13 34.88
C THR A 194 -17.63 10.27 35.89
N ASP A 195 -16.63 11.16 35.92
CA ASP A 195 -16.50 12.26 36.88
C ASP A 195 -16.66 13.61 36.15
N LYS A 196 -17.51 14.47 36.69
CA LYS A 196 -17.81 15.79 36.12
C LYS A 196 -16.58 16.68 36.03
N HIS A 197 -15.74 16.71 37.06
CA HIS A 197 -14.58 17.58 37.13
C HIS A 197 -13.53 17.20 36.06
N VAL A 198 -13.41 15.90 35.78
CA VAL A 198 -12.53 15.38 34.71
C VAL A 198 -13.10 15.67 33.31
N ALA A 199 -14.42 15.76 33.17
CA ALA A 199 -15.06 16.13 31.91
C ALA A 199 -14.93 17.62 31.60
N GLU A 200 -15.02 18.47 32.62
CA GLU A 200 -14.85 19.93 32.53
C GLU A 200 -13.44 20.31 32.00
N GLU A 201 -12.39 19.53 32.30
CA GLU A 201 -11.02 19.72 31.76
C GLU A 201 -10.92 19.67 30.23
N ILE A 202 -11.84 18.98 29.55
CA ILE A 202 -11.92 18.90 28.07
C ILE A 202 -13.19 19.56 27.50
N SER A 203 -13.75 20.53 28.23
CA SER A 203 -14.94 21.29 27.86
C SER A 203 -16.22 20.44 27.69
N LEU A 204 -16.28 19.26 28.31
CA LEU A 204 -17.49 18.43 28.35
C LEU A 204 -18.31 18.73 29.61
N VAL A 205 -19.33 19.57 29.46
CA VAL A 205 -20.19 20.02 30.59
C VAL A 205 -21.45 19.17 30.78
N HIS A 206 -21.98 18.58 29.70
CA HIS A 206 -23.29 17.92 29.70
C HIS A 206 -23.16 16.39 29.58
N SER A 207 -23.81 15.64 30.48
CA SER A 207 -23.89 14.18 30.37
C SER A 207 -24.56 13.77 29.05
N GLY A 208 -23.95 12.84 28.32
CA GLY A 208 -24.32 12.44 26.96
C GLY A 208 -23.48 13.09 25.85
N SER A 209 -22.73 14.17 26.14
CA SER A 209 -21.82 14.77 25.16
C SER A 209 -20.65 13.84 24.82
N VAL A 210 -20.23 13.92 23.54
CA VAL A 210 -19.13 13.12 22.98
C VAL A 210 -18.07 14.04 22.38
N TYR A 211 -16.81 13.75 22.64
CA TYR A 211 -15.61 14.46 22.21
C TYR A 211 -14.71 13.52 21.39
N LEU A 212 -14.14 14.01 20.30
CA LEU A 212 -13.10 13.34 19.51
C LEU A 212 -11.79 14.09 19.71
N HIS A 213 -10.87 13.44 20.40
CA HIS A 213 -9.50 13.91 20.55
C HIS A 213 -8.74 13.80 19.23
N ARG A 214 -8.03 14.87 18.89
CA ARG A 214 -7.16 15.02 17.73
C ARG A 214 -5.87 15.70 18.18
N HIS A 215 -4.74 15.25 17.64
CA HIS A 215 -3.40 15.66 18.05
C HIS A 215 -2.88 16.85 17.26
N VAL A 216 -3.14 16.89 15.95
CA VAL A 216 -2.60 17.92 15.05
C VAL A 216 -3.65 18.99 14.76
N ASN A 217 -4.89 18.59 14.48
CA ASN A 217 -6.01 19.50 14.31
C ASN A 217 -6.74 19.72 15.64
N THR A 218 -7.57 20.78 15.68
CA THR A 218 -8.48 21.04 16.80
C THR A 218 -9.34 19.82 17.12
N SER A 219 -9.47 19.45 18.40
CA SER A 219 -10.40 18.39 18.81
C SER A 219 -11.86 18.83 18.60
N LEU A 220 -12.77 17.87 18.41
CA LEU A 220 -14.17 18.14 18.02
C LEU A 220 -15.17 17.63 19.05
N ILE A 221 -16.28 18.34 19.22
CA ILE A 221 -17.46 17.86 19.96
C ILE A 221 -18.49 17.35 18.94
N TYR A 222 -19.18 16.25 19.26
CA TYR A 222 -20.20 15.66 18.40
C TYR A 222 -21.42 16.60 18.28
N PRO A 223 -21.84 16.98 17.05
CA PRO A 223 -22.87 18.00 16.84
C PRO A 223 -24.29 17.41 16.98
N ASN A 224 -24.76 17.33 18.23
CA ASN A 224 -26.10 16.85 18.58
C ASN A 224 -27.24 17.57 17.84
N ASP A 225 -27.06 18.87 17.52
CA ASP A 225 -28.08 19.70 16.86
C ASP A 225 -28.26 19.36 15.37
N ILE A 226 -27.28 18.71 14.76
CA ILE A 226 -27.23 18.42 13.31
C ILE A 226 -27.35 16.91 13.05
N MET A 227 -26.82 16.06 13.94
CA MET A 227 -26.81 14.60 13.77
C MET A 227 -27.45 13.87 14.94
N ASN A 228 -28.50 13.12 14.63
CA ASN A 228 -29.20 12.23 15.57
C ASN A 228 -28.20 11.36 16.35
N TYR A 229 -28.37 11.30 17.67
CA TYR A 229 -27.52 10.53 18.58
C TYR A 229 -27.76 9.03 18.43
N THR A 230 -27.10 8.40 17.46
CA THR A 230 -27.18 6.97 17.18
C THR A 230 -25.79 6.34 17.13
N ALA A 231 -25.72 5.03 17.44
CA ALA A 231 -24.46 4.30 17.48
C ALA A 231 -23.73 4.32 16.12
N GLU A 232 -24.48 4.25 15.03
CA GLU A 232 -23.93 4.30 13.67
C GLU A 232 -23.42 5.69 13.28
N ASN A 233 -24.12 6.76 13.69
CA ASN A 233 -23.72 8.14 13.42
C ASN A 233 -22.48 8.54 14.20
N ILE A 234 -22.41 8.24 15.51
CA ILE A 234 -21.22 8.49 16.35
C ILE A 234 -20.01 7.76 15.77
N CYS A 235 -20.18 6.46 15.45
CA CYS A 235 -19.14 5.66 14.79
C CYS A 235 -18.71 6.24 13.44
N LYS A 236 -19.66 6.65 12.59
CA LYS A 236 -19.38 7.23 11.27
C LYS A 236 -18.61 8.55 11.40
N TRP A 237 -19.10 9.47 12.24
CA TRP A 237 -18.49 10.77 12.50
C TRP A 237 -17.05 10.64 13.03
N ALA A 238 -16.84 9.75 14.02
CA ALA A 238 -15.52 9.48 14.57
C ALA A 238 -14.58 8.94 13.49
N LEU A 239 -15.05 8.00 12.65
CA LEU A 239 -14.25 7.45 11.55
C LEU A 239 -13.93 8.50 10.47
N GLU A 240 -14.86 9.37 10.11
CA GLU A 240 -14.67 10.39 9.07
C GLU A 240 -13.75 11.54 9.52
N ASN A 241 -13.72 11.85 10.82
CA ASN A 241 -12.92 12.96 11.37
C ASN A 241 -11.61 12.51 12.03
N ARG A 242 -11.28 11.21 12.02
CA ARG A 242 -10.06 10.67 12.64
C ARG A 242 -8.80 11.08 11.91
N GLU A 243 -7.74 11.29 12.68
CA GLU A 243 -6.40 11.52 12.16
C GLU A 243 -5.69 10.18 11.91
N MET A 244 -4.86 10.12 10.87
CA MET A 244 -3.97 8.98 10.60
C MET A 244 -2.56 9.49 10.38
N LEU A 245 -1.79 9.63 11.47
CA LEU A 245 -0.39 10.05 11.44
C LEU A 245 0.53 8.92 10.99
N ILE A 246 0.22 7.70 11.45
CA ILE A 246 0.91 6.46 11.07
C ILE A 246 -0.15 5.40 10.82
N ARG A 247 0.03 4.58 9.78
CA ARG A 247 -0.91 3.50 9.46
C ARG A 247 -0.26 2.12 9.50
N TRP A 248 -0.84 1.22 10.29
CA TRP A 248 -0.48 -0.20 10.27
C TRP A 248 -0.87 -0.84 8.93
N LEU A 249 0.10 -1.36 8.18
CA LEU A 249 -0.11 -2.17 6.99
C LEU A 249 0.02 -3.66 7.33
N ARG A 250 -0.94 -4.44 6.82
CA ARG A 250 -0.96 -5.90 6.94
C ARG A 250 -1.11 -6.51 5.55
N PRO A 251 -0.01 -6.52 4.75
CA PRO A 251 -0.06 -7.03 3.39
C PRO A 251 -0.34 -8.54 3.37
N HIS A 252 -1.09 -9.00 2.36
CA HIS A 252 -1.45 -10.41 2.23
C HIS A 252 -0.46 -11.16 1.32
N GLY A 253 0.08 -12.27 1.82
CA GLY A 253 0.97 -13.17 1.06
C GLY A 253 2.29 -12.49 0.64
N GLY A 254 2.81 -12.87 -0.53
CA GLY A 254 4.03 -12.30 -1.12
C GLY A 254 3.79 -11.27 -2.22
N LYS A 255 2.54 -10.99 -2.58
CA LYS A 255 2.09 -9.97 -3.55
C LYS A 255 0.82 -9.32 -2.99
N SER A 256 0.88 -8.04 -2.65
CA SER A 256 -0.18 -7.35 -1.91
C SER A 256 -0.72 -6.16 -2.70
N LEU A 257 -1.98 -6.27 -3.16
CA LEU A 257 -2.70 -5.15 -3.77
C LEU A 257 -2.87 -3.99 -2.78
N LEU A 258 -3.04 -4.30 -1.49
CA LEU A 258 -3.09 -3.31 -0.41
C LEU A 258 -1.79 -2.49 -0.37
N LEU A 259 -0.62 -3.12 -0.37
CA LEU A 259 0.66 -2.40 -0.35
C LEU A 259 0.83 -1.54 -1.62
N ASN A 260 0.58 -2.12 -2.79
CA ASN A 260 0.63 -1.40 -4.07
C ASN A 260 -0.27 -0.14 -4.09
N ASN A 261 -1.50 -0.24 -3.58
CA ASN A 261 -2.44 0.88 -3.56
C ASN A 261 -2.05 1.98 -2.56
N GLU A 262 -1.27 1.65 -1.53
CA GLU A 262 -0.72 2.64 -0.58
C GLU A 262 0.57 3.29 -1.11
N LEU A 263 1.46 2.53 -1.78
CA LEU A 263 2.65 3.05 -2.45
C LEU A 263 2.31 3.97 -3.64
N LYS A 264 1.19 3.73 -4.33
CA LYS A 264 0.70 4.62 -5.41
C LYS A 264 0.26 6.01 -4.95
N LYS A 265 0.18 6.28 -3.64
CA LYS A 265 -0.20 7.61 -3.10
C LYS A 265 0.97 8.60 -3.05
N GLY A 266 2.20 8.14 -3.29
CA GLY A 266 3.42 8.93 -3.19
C GLY A 266 4.46 8.25 -2.28
N PRO A 267 5.55 8.94 -1.94
CA PRO A 267 6.62 8.40 -1.11
C PRO A 267 6.10 7.78 0.19
N ALA A 268 6.65 6.63 0.55
CA ALA A 268 6.20 5.81 1.67
C ALA A 268 7.37 5.39 2.55
N LEU A 269 7.37 5.81 3.81
CA LEU A 269 8.27 5.32 4.84
C LEU A 269 7.68 4.06 5.45
N LEU A 270 8.26 2.91 5.11
CA LEU A 270 7.91 1.60 5.63
C LEU A 270 8.80 1.29 6.84
N ILE A 271 8.19 1.21 8.02
CA ILE A 271 8.88 0.95 9.28
C ILE A 271 8.48 -0.43 9.80
N PHE A 272 9.46 -1.31 9.95
CA PHE A 272 9.30 -2.68 10.44
C PHE A 272 9.81 -2.75 11.87
N VAL A 273 8.93 -3.07 12.81
CA VAL A 273 9.25 -3.21 14.24
C VAL A 273 8.66 -4.50 14.80
N PRO A 274 9.33 -5.14 15.78
CA PRO A 274 8.78 -6.33 16.43
C PRO A 274 7.60 -5.93 17.32
N TYR A 275 6.37 -6.22 16.87
CA TYR A 275 5.17 -5.77 17.57
C TYR A 275 4.53 -6.88 18.41
N ASN A 276 4.26 -6.59 19.68
CA ASN A 276 3.48 -7.45 20.57
C ASN A 276 2.15 -6.77 20.95
N PRO A 277 1.01 -7.15 20.36
CA PRO A 277 -0.28 -6.51 20.64
C PRO A 277 -0.75 -6.61 22.09
N LEU A 278 -0.24 -7.55 22.89
CA LEU A 278 -0.59 -7.71 24.31
C LEU A 278 0.32 -6.91 25.26
N ALA A 279 1.42 -6.33 24.77
CA ALA A 279 2.25 -5.45 25.59
C ALA A 279 1.50 -4.13 25.91
N GLU A 280 1.70 -3.62 27.13
CA GLU A 280 1.11 -2.34 27.58
C GLU A 280 1.93 -1.14 27.11
N ILE A 281 3.27 -1.27 27.07
CA ILE A 281 4.22 -0.22 26.72
C ILE A 281 5.11 -0.71 25.57
N GLN A 282 5.38 0.14 24.58
CA GLN A 282 6.26 -0.16 23.46
C GLN A 282 7.12 1.09 23.13
N PRO A 283 8.25 1.31 23.83
CA PRO A 283 8.96 2.58 23.81
C PRO A 283 9.43 3.00 22.40
N LEU A 284 9.81 2.03 21.57
CA LEU A 284 10.17 2.27 20.16
C LEU A 284 8.98 2.81 19.34
N LEU A 285 7.77 2.30 19.58
CA LEU A 285 6.56 2.80 18.91
C LEU A 285 6.21 4.21 19.39
N ASP A 286 6.44 4.52 20.67
CA ASP A 286 6.24 5.84 21.25
C ASP A 286 7.24 6.87 20.68
N GLU A 287 8.51 6.47 20.47
CA GLU A 287 9.50 7.30 19.76
C GLU A 287 9.11 7.56 18.29
N ILE A 288 8.76 6.51 17.53
CA ILE A 288 8.34 6.63 16.12
C ILE A 288 7.09 7.52 16.01
N THR A 289 6.16 7.37 16.95
CA THR A 289 4.97 8.22 17.10
C THR A 289 5.35 9.68 17.28
N LYS A 290 6.26 9.99 18.21
CA LYS A 290 6.68 11.36 18.49
C LYS A 290 7.28 12.01 17.24
N VAL A 291 8.15 11.29 16.52
CA VAL A 291 8.72 11.73 15.24
C VAL A 291 7.62 12.01 14.20
N ALA A 292 6.59 11.15 14.11
CA ALA A 292 5.46 11.34 13.21
C ALA A 292 4.57 12.54 13.59
N LEU A 293 4.33 12.76 14.89
CA LEU A 293 3.60 13.92 15.42
C LEU A 293 4.31 15.22 15.06
N GLU A 294 5.62 15.29 15.32
CA GLU A 294 6.42 16.47 14.98
C GLU A 294 6.44 16.70 13.46
N TYR A 295 6.68 15.66 12.65
CA TYR A 295 6.65 15.76 11.17
C TYR A 295 5.36 16.38 10.63
N HIS A 296 4.20 16.02 11.22
CA HIS A 296 2.88 16.53 10.84
C HIS A 296 2.45 17.81 11.55
N ASN A 297 3.19 18.30 12.56
CA ASN A 297 2.81 19.50 13.31
C ASN A 297 3.07 20.78 12.49
N CYS A 298 2.11 21.12 11.64
CA CYS A 298 2.18 22.27 10.73
C CYS A 298 1.81 23.61 11.38
N ASN A 299 1.53 23.64 12.69
CA ASN A 299 1.31 24.90 13.40
C ASN A 299 2.62 25.70 13.37
N LYS A 300 2.58 26.87 12.72
CA LYS A 300 3.71 27.79 12.67
C LYS A 300 4.08 28.18 14.10
N SER A 301 5.36 28.09 14.41
CA SER A 301 5.93 28.41 15.72
C SER A 301 5.52 29.80 16.23
N GLN A 302 4.48 29.85 17.06
CA GLN A 302 4.63 30.50 18.35
C GLN A 302 5.17 29.43 19.30
N ALA A 303 6.31 29.71 19.93
CA ALA A 303 6.84 28.87 20.98
C ALA A 303 6.06 29.14 22.27
N SER A 304 4.90 28.49 22.39
CA SER A 304 4.32 28.12 23.67
C SER A 304 4.40 26.61 23.78
N GLU A 305 4.86 26.11 24.92
CA GLU A 305 4.79 24.68 25.26
C GLU A 305 3.34 24.17 25.16
N PRO A 306 3.10 22.86 25.01
CA PRO A 306 1.75 22.32 25.11
C PRO A 306 1.13 22.71 26.46
N ASP A 307 -0.14 23.09 26.41
CA ASP A 307 -0.86 23.63 27.55
C ASP A 307 -1.30 22.53 28.56
N LEU A 308 -0.31 21.87 29.15
CA LEU A 308 -0.44 21.12 30.39
C LEU A 308 -0.16 22.00 31.63
N GLN A 309 0.29 23.24 31.42
CA GLN A 309 0.64 24.18 32.49
C GLN A 309 -0.53 25.07 32.93
N HIS A 310 -1.49 25.44 32.07
CA HIS A 310 -2.64 26.26 32.49
C HIS A 310 -3.63 25.59 33.45
N LEU A 311 -3.51 24.29 33.74
CA LEU A 311 -4.25 23.62 34.81
C LEU A 311 -3.63 23.85 36.21
N ARG A 312 -3.08 25.05 36.47
CA ARG A 312 -2.44 25.37 37.77
C ARG A 312 -2.73 26.74 38.39
N ASP A 313 -3.05 27.79 37.63
CA ASP A 313 -3.23 29.13 38.21
C ASP A 313 -4.48 29.85 37.65
N SER A 314 -5.22 30.49 38.55
CA SER A 314 -6.51 31.16 38.33
C SER A 314 -6.42 32.66 38.60
N ASP A 315 -6.93 33.51 37.70
CA ASP A 315 -7.84 34.64 38.01
C ASP A 315 -8.07 35.60 36.80
N SER A 316 -9.34 35.78 36.42
CA SER A 316 -10.09 37.00 36.00
C SER A 316 -9.41 38.26 35.39
N PRO A 317 -10.13 39.12 34.62
CA PRO A 317 -11.15 38.86 33.58
C PRO A 317 -11.12 39.82 32.34
N ALA A 318 -11.82 39.41 31.25
CA ALA A 318 -12.53 40.21 30.23
C ALA A 318 -11.86 41.29 29.33
N PHE A 319 -12.09 41.20 28.00
CA PHE A 319 -12.66 42.31 27.19
C PHE A 319 -13.27 41.83 25.84
N ASP A 320 -14.33 42.52 25.39
CA ASP A 320 -15.11 42.24 24.16
C ASP A 320 -14.49 42.79 22.85
N SER A 321 -14.83 42.19 21.69
CA SER A 321 -15.26 42.94 20.47
C SER A 321 -15.78 42.06 19.31
N SER A 322 -16.52 42.68 18.38
CA SER A 322 -17.36 42.05 17.32
C SER A 322 -17.37 42.96 16.05
N VAL A 323 -17.99 42.69 14.89
CA VAL A 323 -19.22 41.91 14.58
C VAL A 323 -19.06 40.79 13.49
N PRO A 324 -19.35 40.88 12.16
CA PRO A 324 -19.94 39.70 11.47
C PRO A 324 -19.44 39.26 10.07
N ASP A 325 -19.81 38.00 9.77
CA ASP A 325 -20.34 37.41 8.52
C ASP A 325 -19.85 37.84 7.11
N THR A 326 -19.53 36.85 6.27
CA THR A 326 -20.09 36.81 4.91
C THR A 326 -20.17 35.37 4.37
N ARG A 327 -21.39 34.95 4.00
CA ARG A 327 -21.67 33.62 3.45
C ARG A 327 -21.32 33.52 1.96
N MET A 328 -20.72 32.41 1.54
CA MET A 328 -20.98 31.84 0.21
C MET A 328 -21.30 30.35 0.33
N LYS A 329 -22.53 29.99 -0.07
CA LYS A 329 -22.91 28.60 -0.37
C LYS A 329 -22.45 28.27 -1.78
N LEU A 330 -21.86 27.10 -1.98
CA LEU A 330 -22.05 26.32 -3.20
C LEU A 330 -21.84 24.84 -2.90
N ALA A 331 -22.95 24.12 -2.85
CA ALA A 331 -22.94 22.68 -2.99
C ALA A 331 -23.30 22.39 -4.45
N GLU A 332 -22.58 21.48 -5.12
CA GLU A 332 -23.21 20.58 -6.07
C GLU A 332 -22.35 19.34 -6.37
N THR A 333 -23.02 18.20 -6.38
CA THR A 333 -22.51 16.85 -6.64
C THR A 333 -22.07 16.67 -8.09
N PHE A 334 -20.81 16.26 -8.32
CA PHE A 334 -20.37 15.79 -9.63
C PHE A 334 -20.67 14.30 -9.85
N SER A 335 -21.79 14.03 -10.52
CA SER A 335 -22.09 12.73 -11.13
C SER A 335 -21.38 12.63 -12.48
N ILE A 336 -20.38 11.76 -12.61
CA ILE A 336 -19.61 11.59 -13.84
C ILE A 336 -20.38 10.71 -14.84
N THR A 337 -21.13 11.34 -15.75
CA THR A 337 -21.56 10.71 -17.01
C THR A 337 -20.41 10.78 -18.02
N LYS A 338 -19.76 9.65 -18.30
CA LYS A 338 -18.64 9.59 -19.26
C LYS A 338 -19.14 9.72 -20.71
N TYR A 339 -18.77 10.81 -21.38
CA TYR A 339 -18.98 10.99 -22.81
C TYR A 339 -18.03 10.10 -23.63
N PRO A 340 -18.40 9.71 -24.87
CA PRO A 340 -17.48 8.99 -25.76
C PRO A 340 -16.38 9.94 -26.28
N CYS A 341 -15.14 9.44 -26.30
CA CYS A 341 -13.96 10.15 -26.78
C CYS A 341 -13.13 9.25 -27.73
N CYS A 342 -12.32 9.83 -28.62
CA CYS A 342 -11.47 9.08 -29.56
C CYS A 342 -10.10 9.72 -29.80
N ASN A 343 -9.05 8.90 -29.95
CA ASN A 343 -7.73 9.35 -30.40
C ASN A 343 -7.27 8.56 -31.63
N THR A 344 -6.51 9.22 -32.51
CA THR A 344 -5.87 8.57 -33.66
C THR A 344 -4.55 7.92 -33.24
N VAL A 345 -4.37 6.64 -33.56
CA VAL A 345 -3.18 5.82 -33.28
C VAL A 345 -2.60 5.33 -34.60
N VAL A 346 -1.27 5.24 -34.68
CA VAL A 346 -0.54 4.73 -35.86
C VAL A 346 0.19 3.45 -35.45
N LEU A 347 0.05 2.38 -36.23
CA LEU A 347 0.71 1.11 -35.94
C LEU A 347 2.21 1.13 -36.30
N PRO A 348 3.10 0.61 -35.44
CA PRO A 348 4.54 0.53 -35.74
C PRO A 348 4.84 -0.43 -36.91
N GLN A 349 5.87 -0.10 -37.70
CA GLN A 349 6.27 -0.92 -38.85
C GLN A 349 7.15 -2.10 -38.41
N TRP A 350 6.68 -3.34 -38.62
CA TRP A 350 7.47 -4.55 -38.28
C TRP A 350 8.52 -4.94 -39.33
N HIS A 351 8.42 -4.43 -40.57
CA HIS A 351 9.39 -4.70 -41.64
C HIS A 351 9.64 -3.50 -42.56
N SER A 352 10.91 -3.22 -42.88
CA SER A 352 11.40 -2.07 -43.67
C SER A 352 11.01 -2.06 -45.17
N ILE A 353 9.97 -2.80 -45.57
CA ILE A 353 9.63 -3.09 -46.97
C ILE A 353 8.18 -2.70 -47.33
N SER A 354 7.24 -2.60 -46.37
CA SER A 354 5.88 -2.12 -46.65
C SER A 354 5.77 -0.59 -46.57
N ARG A 355 5.25 0.04 -47.63
CA ARG A 355 5.06 1.50 -47.74
C ARG A 355 3.65 1.97 -47.35
N THR A 356 2.93 1.17 -46.55
CA THR A 356 1.59 1.45 -46.04
C THR A 356 1.68 1.90 -44.58
N HIS A 357 0.85 2.86 -44.18
CA HIS A 357 0.64 3.20 -42.78
C HIS A 357 -0.80 2.86 -42.41
N ASN A 358 -0.97 2.03 -41.38
CA ASN A 358 -2.28 1.72 -40.84
C ASN A 358 -2.57 2.77 -39.77
N VAL A 359 -3.64 3.53 -40.00
CA VAL A 359 -4.10 4.59 -39.11
C VAL A 359 -5.43 4.15 -38.53
N CYS A 360 -5.52 4.11 -37.21
CA CYS A 360 -6.69 3.64 -36.49
C CYS A 360 -7.24 4.75 -35.60
N GLU A 361 -8.56 4.90 -35.53
CA GLU A 361 -9.21 5.68 -34.48
C GLU A 361 -9.63 4.74 -33.35
N LEU A 362 -9.12 5.00 -32.15
CA LEU A 362 -9.40 4.27 -30.93
C LEU A 362 -10.38 5.08 -30.08
N CYS A 363 -11.58 4.52 -29.87
CA CYS A 363 -12.70 5.17 -29.22
C CYS A 363 -13.14 4.44 -27.94
N ILE A 364 -13.52 5.21 -26.92
CA ILE A 364 -13.97 4.71 -25.62
C ILE A 364 -15.50 4.88 -25.50
N ASN A 365 -16.19 3.87 -24.94
CA ASN A 365 -17.62 3.87 -24.65
C ASN A 365 -18.56 4.07 -25.88
N GLN A 366 -18.17 3.63 -27.08
CA GLN A 366 -19.10 3.58 -28.21
C GLN A 366 -20.07 2.40 -28.10
N THR A 367 -21.37 2.66 -28.22
CA THR A 367 -22.39 1.62 -28.23
C THR A 367 -22.23 0.67 -29.42
N LEU A 368 -22.44 -0.63 -29.17
CA LEU A 368 -22.34 -1.70 -30.16
C LEU A 368 -23.09 -1.36 -31.46
N GLY A 369 -22.35 -1.19 -32.55
CA GLY A 369 -22.89 -1.07 -33.91
C GLY A 369 -22.78 0.30 -34.58
N VAL A 370 -22.28 1.34 -33.88
CA VAL A 370 -22.08 2.67 -34.50
C VAL A 370 -20.78 2.69 -35.30
N LYS A 371 -20.87 2.81 -36.64
CA LYS A 371 -19.70 3.16 -37.47
C LYS A 371 -19.44 4.68 -37.36
N PRO A 372 -18.21 5.13 -37.08
CA PRO A 372 -17.90 6.56 -36.99
C PRO A 372 -17.91 7.23 -38.38
N ASN A 373 -19.08 7.73 -38.79
CA ASN A 373 -19.20 8.69 -39.89
C ASN A 373 -18.88 10.10 -39.38
N THR A 374 -17.59 10.43 -39.37
CA THR A 374 -16.99 11.78 -39.37
C THR A 374 -17.87 12.97 -38.93
N VAL A 375 -18.13 13.12 -37.62
CA VAL A 375 -18.48 14.42 -37.00
C VAL A 375 -17.90 14.47 -35.58
N ASN A 376 -17.02 15.44 -35.31
CA ASN A 376 -16.38 15.81 -34.03
C ASN A 376 -16.71 14.94 -32.79
N VAL A 377 -15.83 13.97 -32.49
CA VAL A 377 -15.75 13.33 -31.17
C VAL A 377 -14.59 13.98 -30.38
N PRO A 378 -14.73 14.29 -29.08
CA PRO A 378 -13.64 14.88 -28.30
C PRO A 378 -12.45 13.92 -28.17
N HIS A 379 -11.25 14.49 -28.05
CA HIS A 379 -10.02 13.74 -27.77
C HIS A 379 -10.03 13.25 -26.32
N CYS A 380 -9.67 11.99 -26.09
CA CYS A 380 -9.53 11.43 -24.74
C CYS A 380 -8.32 12.03 -24.03
N ASN A 381 -8.42 12.22 -22.71
CA ASN A 381 -7.26 12.52 -21.89
C ASN A 381 -6.30 11.31 -21.86
N PHE A 382 -5.00 11.56 -21.70
CA PHE A 382 -3.96 10.52 -21.71
C PHE A 382 -4.26 9.38 -20.72
N PHE A 383 -4.60 9.73 -19.48
CA PHE A 383 -4.97 8.78 -18.42
C PHE A 383 -6.26 7.98 -18.68
N GLU A 384 -7.13 8.43 -19.59
CA GLU A 384 -8.36 7.72 -19.92
C GLU A 384 -8.14 6.68 -21.02
N ILE A 385 -7.17 6.93 -21.92
CA ILE A 385 -6.90 6.07 -23.07
C ILE A 385 -5.72 5.11 -22.87
N GLU A 386 -4.87 5.31 -21.86
CA GLU A 386 -3.76 4.41 -21.48
C GLU A 386 -4.19 2.93 -21.45
N ALA A 387 -5.23 2.59 -20.68
CA ALA A 387 -5.75 1.21 -20.60
C ALA A 387 -6.37 0.69 -21.91
N ALA A 388 -6.79 1.59 -22.81
CA ALA A 388 -7.30 1.24 -24.13
C ALA A 388 -6.15 1.01 -25.13
N LEU A 389 -5.06 1.79 -25.03
CA LEU A 389 -3.83 1.63 -25.82
C LEU A 389 -3.14 0.31 -25.50
N ASP A 390 -2.95 -0.03 -24.21
CA ASP A 390 -2.40 -1.32 -23.78
C ASP A 390 -3.21 -2.49 -24.37
N SER A 391 -4.53 -2.42 -24.24
CA SER A 391 -5.46 -3.44 -24.75
C SER A 391 -5.44 -3.52 -26.29
N PHE A 392 -5.18 -2.40 -26.98
CA PHE A 392 -5.09 -2.31 -28.44
C PHE A 392 -3.77 -2.90 -28.96
N TYR A 393 -2.62 -2.54 -28.40
CA TYR A 393 -1.31 -3.09 -28.80
C TYR A 393 -1.20 -4.60 -28.51
N LEU A 394 -1.87 -5.09 -27.45
CA LEU A 394 -1.97 -6.55 -27.20
C LEU A 394 -2.82 -7.31 -28.24
N GLN A 395 -3.66 -6.62 -29.00
CA GLN A 395 -4.48 -7.20 -30.07
C GLN A 395 -4.05 -6.78 -31.47
N GLU A 396 -2.91 -6.10 -31.63
CA GLU A 396 -2.44 -5.51 -32.90
C GLU A 396 -2.50 -6.50 -34.07
N HIS A 397 -2.18 -7.78 -33.81
CA HIS A 397 -2.23 -8.90 -34.76
C HIS A 397 -3.56 -9.05 -35.52
N THR A 398 -4.69 -8.58 -34.99
CA THR A 398 -6.00 -8.66 -35.67
C THR A 398 -6.13 -7.70 -36.85
N PHE A 399 -5.36 -6.60 -36.89
CA PHE A 399 -5.49 -5.53 -37.89
C PHE A 399 -4.46 -5.61 -39.05
N PHE A 400 -3.55 -6.60 -39.04
CA PHE A 400 -2.52 -6.74 -40.08
C PHE A 400 -3.03 -7.34 -41.41
N GLN A 401 -4.21 -7.99 -41.42
CA GLN A 401 -4.76 -8.62 -42.63
C GLN A 401 -5.55 -7.66 -43.54
N ILE A 402 -5.67 -6.38 -43.18
CA ILE A 402 -6.44 -5.40 -43.95
C ILE A 402 -5.71 -5.08 -45.27
N VAL A 403 -6.25 -5.59 -46.37
CA VAL A 403 -5.85 -5.25 -47.73
C VAL A 403 -7.03 -4.55 -48.42
N SER A 404 -6.81 -3.29 -48.83
CA SER A 404 -7.74 -2.35 -49.49
C SER A 404 -8.47 -1.33 -48.59
N ASN A 405 -9.07 -0.31 -49.24
CA ASN A 405 -9.57 0.95 -48.68
C ASN A 405 -10.79 0.83 -47.73
N THR A 406 -11.11 -0.34 -47.21
CA THR A 406 -12.23 -0.55 -46.30
C THR A 406 -11.86 -0.18 -44.86
N ILE A 407 -12.71 0.61 -44.19
CA ILE A 407 -12.61 0.84 -42.75
C ILE A 407 -13.17 -0.40 -42.04
N GLU A 408 -12.33 -1.08 -41.27
CA GLU A 408 -12.74 -2.21 -40.44
C GLU A 408 -12.68 -1.82 -38.96
N CYS A 409 -13.76 -2.10 -38.23
CA CYS A 409 -13.92 -1.74 -36.82
C CYS A 409 -14.10 -3.01 -35.99
N SER A 410 -13.27 -3.19 -34.96
CA SER A 410 -13.46 -4.24 -33.96
C SER A 410 -13.72 -3.64 -32.59
N ASN A 411 -14.49 -4.39 -31.78
CA ASN A 411 -14.71 -4.09 -30.37
C ASN A 411 -13.93 -5.09 -29.53
N PHE A 412 -13.23 -4.60 -28.51
CA PHE A 412 -12.49 -5.42 -27.56
C PHE A 412 -12.80 -5.01 -26.11
N LEU A 413 -12.74 -5.99 -25.22
CA LEU A 413 -12.95 -5.81 -23.80
C LEU A 413 -11.66 -5.30 -23.15
N SER A 414 -11.80 -4.43 -22.14
CA SER A 414 -10.70 -4.07 -21.26
C SER A 414 -10.24 -5.28 -20.46
N PHE A 415 -8.93 -5.58 -20.49
CA PHE A 415 -8.33 -6.61 -19.62
C PHE A 415 -8.53 -6.32 -18.13
N TYR A 416 -8.70 -5.04 -17.77
CA TYR A 416 -8.82 -4.58 -16.39
C TYR A 416 -10.27 -4.38 -15.91
N SER A 417 -11.27 -4.47 -16.81
CA SER A 417 -12.68 -4.28 -16.47
C SER A 417 -13.60 -5.07 -17.42
N PRO A 418 -14.36 -6.07 -16.93
CA PRO A 418 -15.30 -6.83 -17.76
C PRO A 418 -16.53 -6.01 -18.20
N PHE A 419 -16.65 -4.75 -17.74
CA PHE A 419 -17.75 -3.84 -18.06
C PHE A 419 -17.33 -2.69 -18.99
N SER A 420 -16.09 -2.69 -19.47
CA SER A 420 -15.53 -1.61 -20.30
C SER A 420 -15.15 -2.15 -21.68
N TYR A 421 -15.73 -1.56 -22.72
CA TYR A 421 -15.50 -1.90 -24.12
C TYR A 421 -14.85 -0.72 -24.84
N TYR A 422 -13.91 -1.06 -25.73
CA TYR A 422 -13.23 -0.13 -26.61
C TYR A 422 -13.50 -0.52 -28.06
N THR A 423 -13.53 0.47 -28.95
CA THR A 423 -13.74 0.28 -30.39
C THR A 423 -12.53 0.85 -31.12
N ALA A 424 -11.86 0.04 -31.95
CA ALA A 424 -10.83 0.54 -32.85
C ALA A 424 -11.27 0.36 -34.31
N CYS A 425 -11.27 1.45 -35.07
CA CYS A 425 -11.58 1.48 -36.49
C CYS A 425 -10.31 1.80 -37.28
N CYS A 426 -9.78 0.83 -38.02
CA CYS A 426 -8.52 0.95 -38.76
C CYS A 426 -8.75 1.14 -40.26
N ARG A 427 -7.87 1.92 -40.90
CA ARG A 427 -7.76 2.04 -42.37
C ARG A 427 -6.31 2.04 -42.84
N THR A 428 -6.06 1.41 -43.98
CA THR A 428 -4.77 1.48 -44.68
C THR A 428 -4.66 2.80 -45.44
N VAL A 429 -3.70 3.66 -45.11
CA VAL A 429 -3.43 4.89 -45.89
C VAL A 429 -2.29 4.62 -46.87
N ASN A 430 -2.60 4.69 -48.16
CA ASN A 430 -1.63 4.46 -49.23
C ASN A 430 -1.05 5.81 -49.72
N ARG A 431 0.28 5.98 -49.68
CA ARG A 431 0.94 7.31 -49.78
C ARG A 431 0.82 7.99 -51.16
N HIS A 432 0.21 7.34 -52.14
CA HIS A 432 0.10 7.82 -53.53
C HIS A 432 -0.98 8.89 -53.79
N PHE A 433 -1.86 9.19 -52.83
CA PHE A 433 -3.00 10.10 -53.02
C PHE A 433 -2.84 11.52 -52.42
N LEU A 434 -1.68 11.84 -51.83
CA LEU A 434 -1.42 13.15 -51.20
C LEU A 434 -0.63 14.13 -52.10
N SER A 435 -0.41 13.82 -53.38
CA SER A 435 0.31 14.69 -54.33
C SER A 435 -0.57 15.51 -55.27
N PHE A 436 -1.91 15.37 -55.19
CA PHE A 436 -2.85 16.14 -56.01
C PHE A 436 -4.06 16.61 -55.19
N ILE A 437 -3.94 17.80 -54.60
CA ILE A 437 -4.91 18.92 -54.66
C ILE A 437 -4.09 20.17 -54.33
N GLY A 438 -3.65 20.87 -55.38
CA GLY A 438 -3.21 22.26 -55.28
C GLY A 438 -4.42 23.14 -55.60
N SER A 439 -4.91 23.88 -54.62
CA SER A 439 -5.89 24.96 -54.81
C SER A 439 -5.80 25.92 -53.62
N GLU A 440 -5.69 27.21 -53.92
CA GLU A 440 -5.31 28.23 -52.94
C GLU A 440 -6.51 28.68 -52.09
N LYS A 441 -6.40 28.55 -50.76
CA LYS A 441 -6.54 29.68 -49.82
C LYS A 441 -6.16 29.30 -48.39
N THR A 442 -5.44 30.20 -47.75
CA THR A 442 -4.77 30.04 -46.46
C THR A 442 -5.71 30.20 -45.26
N ILE A 443 -5.49 29.40 -44.19
CA ILE A 443 -5.32 29.86 -42.79
C ILE A 443 -4.56 28.74 -42.05
N PHE A 444 -3.29 29.00 -41.73
CA PHE A 444 -2.59 28.70 -40.47
C PHE A 444 -1.08 28.90 -40.70
N GLN A 445 -0.52 29.94 -40.07
CA GLN A 445 0.90 30.27 -40.17
C GLN A 445 1.72 29.35 -39.26
N THR A 446 2.85 28.85 -39.78
CA THR A 446 3.92 28.27 -38.97
C THR A 446 4.95 29.36 -38.63
N PRO A 447 5.32 29.57 -37.35
CA PRO A 447 6.50 30.35 -37.01
C PRO A 447 7.74 29.50 -37.32
N LYS A 448 8.46 29.86 -38.39
CA LYS A 448 9.84 29.38 -38.57
C LYS A 448 10.74 30.10 -37.57
N VAL A 449 11.47 29.35 -36.74
CA VAL A 449 12.69 29.85 -36.12
C VAL A 449 13.86 29.12 -36.78
N ALA A 450 14.65 29.86 -37.56
CA ALA A 450 15.89 29.38 -38.13
C ALA A 450 17.02 29.62 -37.13
N PHE A 451 17.82 28.59 -36.84
CA PHE A 451 19.10 28.78 -36.16
C PHE A 451 20.14 29.27 -37.17
N SER A 452 20.73 30.44 -36.91
CA SER A 452 21.76 31.03 -37.75
C SER A 452 23.12 30.40 -37.49
N SER A 453 23.81 29.98 -38.56
CA SER A 453 25.19 29.53 -38.50
C SER A 453 26.15 30.72 -38.63
N HIS A 454 26.75 31.13 -37.51
CA HIS A 454 27.93 31.98 -37.52
C HIS A 454 29.07 31.27 -36.78
N GLY A 455 29.86 30.51 -37.55
CA GLY A 455 31.12 29.98 -37.07
C GLY A 455 32.17 31.07 -37.03
N LYS A 456 32.78 31.26 -35.85
CA LYS A 456 34.17 31.73 -35.75
C LYS A 456 35.02 30.56 -35.26
N LYS A 457 36.14 30.33 -35.95
CA LYS A 457 37.18 29.43 -35.50
C LYS A 457 37.87 30.05 -34.28
N ASP A 458 38.21 29.24 -33.29
CA ASP A 458 39.50 29.30 -32.62
C ASP A 458 39.86 27.91 -32.06
N LYS A 459 41.17 27.67 -31.86
CA LYS A 459 41.72 26.36 -31.46
C LYS A 459 42.15 26.37 -29.99
N SER A 460 41.89 25.28 -29.26
CA SER A 460 42.81 24.71 -28.27
C SER A 460 42.32 23.36 -27.75
N ASP A 461 43.27 22.45 -27.49
CA ASP A 461 43.00 21.11 -26.91
C ASP A 461 42.73 21.18 -25.41
N ILE A 462 41.61 20.62 -24.94
CA ILE A 462 41.47 20.08 -23.57
C ILE A 462 40.68 18.76 -23.64
N GLN A 463 41.21 17.74 -22.99
CA GLN A 463 40.61 16.41 -22.80
C GLN A 463 39.35 16.52 -21.94
N ASN A 464 38.17 16.28 -22.52
CA ASN A 464 36.90 16.23 -21.79
C ASN A 464 36.42 14.77 -21.67
N SER A 465 36.64 14.16 -20.50
CA SER A 465 35.78 13.08 -20.04
C SER A 465 34.37 13.64 -19.81
N ILE A 466 33.35 12.91 -20.26
CA ILE A 466 31.95 13.30 -20.03
C ILE A 466 31.62 12.99 -18.57
N PRO A 467 31.25 13.97 -17.73
CA PRO A 467 30.91 13.70 -16.33
C PRO A 467 29.55 13.03 -16.22
N HIS A 468 29.45 11.99 -15.38
CA HIS A 468 28.18 11.37 -15.03
C HIS A 468 27.28 12.36 -14.26
N ILE A 469 25.97 12.21 -14.42
CA ILE A 469 24.96 13.12 -13.83
C ILE A 469 24.96 13.08 -12.28
N GLU A 470 25.51 12.03 -11.67
CA GLU A 470 25.64 11.87 -10.22
C GLU A 470 27.00 12.38 -9.64
N ASP A 471 28.02 12.63 -10.48
CA ASP A 471 29.38 13.00 -10.03
C ASP A 471 29.59 14.51 -9.80
N ARG A 472 28.52 15.26 -9.54
CA ARG A 472 28.62 16.65 -9.07
C ARG A 472 29.00 16.70 -7.58
N ASN A 473 30.28 16.48 -7.31
CA ASN A 473 30.96 17.04 -6.13
C ASN A 473 30.97 18.58 -6.23
N CYS A 474 29.83 19.19 -5.92
CA CYS A 474 29.72 20.63 -5.77
C CYS A 474 30.35 21.04 -4.43
N PHE A 475 31.53 21.64 -4.49
CA PHE A 475 31.95 22.59 -3.45
C PHE A 475 30.90 23.70 -3.39
N ILE A 476 30.10 23.70 -2.34
CA ILE A 476 29.19 24.81 -1.99
C ILE A 476 29.97 25.74 -1.05
N PRO A 477 30.14 27.03 -1.37
CA PRO A 477 30.60 28.01 -0.39
C PRO A 477 29.51 28.20 0.67
N ASP A 478 29.90 28.08 1.94
CA ASP A 478 29.08 28.06 3.15
C ASP A 478 27.69 28.73 3.07
N LEU A 479 26.69 27.93 2.68
CA LEU A 479 25.29 28.18 3.01
C LEU A 479 24.87 27.15 4.06
N HIS A 480 25.28 27.46 5.29
CA HIS A 480 24.94 26.75 6.51
C HIS A 480 23.41 26.75 6.73
N ILE A 481 22.69 25.82 6.10
CA ILE A 481 21.31 25.46 6.49
C ILE A 481 21.41 24.61 7.76
N SER A 482 21.76 25.29 8.84
CA SER A 482 21.88 24.73 10.19
C SER A 482 20.50 24.35 10.71
N GLY A 483 20.22 23.04 10.80
CA GLY A 483 19.12 22.49 11.58
C GLY A 483 17.71 22.88 11.11
N THR A 484 17.22 22.27 10.02
CA THR A 484 15.78 22.17 9.82
C THR A 484 15.18 21.17 10.83
N ASN A 485 14.54 21.69 11.88
CA ASN A 485 13.72 20.87 12.78
C ASN A 485 12.69 20.07 11.96
N ILE A 486 12.42 18.82 12.36
CA ILE A 486 11.42 17.96 11.71
C ILE A 486 10.00 18.55 11.82
N THR A 487 9.77 19.43 12.79
CA THR A 487 8.48 20.05 13.10
C THR A 487 7.82 20.71 11.88
N GLY A 488 6.72 20.14 11.41
CA GLY A 488 5.92 20.63 10.29
C GLY A 488 6.57 20.47 8.91
N LEU A 489 7.56 19.60 8.77
CA LEU A 489 8.26 19.33 7.51
C LEU A 489 7.30 18.81 6.40
N SER A 490 6.20 18.14 6.78
CA SER A 490 5.15 17.68 5.85
C SER A 490 4.46 18.83 5.09
N CYS A 491 4.17 19.95 5.75
CA CYS A 491 3.53 21.11 5.12
C CYS A 491 4.52 22.14 4.55
N ARG A 492 5.80 22.04 4.90
CA ARG A 492 6.86 22.93 4.39
C ARG A 492 7.43 22.48 3.05
N THR A 493 7.29 21.21 2.70
CA THR A 493 7.92 20.62 1.51
C THR A 493 6.87 20.04 0.56
N ASN A 494 7.14 20.12 -0.74
CA ASN A 494 6.27 19.51 -1.76
C ASN A 494 6.49 17.97 -1.88
N LYS A 495 7.41 17.39 -1.09
CA LYS A 495 7.69 15.96 -0.99
C LYS A 495 7.16 15.42 0.33
N THR A 496 5.85 15.18 0.39
CA THR A 496 5.21 14.55 1.55
C THR A 496 5.56 13.05 1.61
N LEU A 497 5.71 12.55 2.84
CA LEU A 497 6.06 11.17 3.15
C LEU A 497 4.91 10.53 3.91
N ASN A 498 4.41 9.39 3.44
CA ASN A 498 3.37 8.62 4.11
C ASN A 498 4.03 7.61 5.08
N LEU A 499 3.65 7.63 6.37
CA LEU A 499 4.26 6.77 7.39
C LEU A 499 3.45 5.50 7.62
N TYR A 500 4.11 4.35 7.49
CA TYR A 500 3.50 3.04 7.61
C TYR A 500 4.26 2.12 8.57
N LEU A 501 3.53 1.41 9.43
CA LEU A 501 4.08 0.41 10.34
C LEU A 501 3.75 -1.01 9.87
N LEU A 502 4.72 -1.91 9.97
CA LEU A 502 4.58 -3.33 9.71
C LEU A 502 5.16 -4.12 10.88
N ASP A 503 4.44 -5.14 11.35
CA ASP A 503 5.00 -6.06 12.35
C ASP A 503 6.08 -6.94 11.69
N SER A 504 7.31 -6.78 12.15
CA SER A 504 8.46 -7.52 11.62
C SER A 504 8.43 -9.00 12.00
N ASN A 505 7.67 -9.41 13.03
CA ASN A 505 7.48 -10.82 13.34
C ASN A 505 6.72 -11.56 12.23
N LEU A 506 5.77 -10.87 11.58
CA LEU A 506 4.90 -11.42 10.53
C LEU A 506 5.35 -11.09 9.11
N PHE A 507 5.88 -9.89 8.88
CA PHE A 507 6.09 -9.34 7.53
C PHE A 507 7.56 -9.15 7.14
N TRP A 508 8.51 -9.78 7.86
CA TRP A 508 9.96 -9.67 7.58
C TRP A 508 10.35 -9.93 6.12
N ILE A 509 9.65 -10.83 5.43
CA ILE A 509 9.87 -11.12 4.00
C ILE A 509 9.78 -9.89 3.08
N TYR A 510 9.04 -8.84 3.50
CA TYR A 510 9.01 -7.57 2.80
C TYR A 510 10.24 -6.71 3.11
N ALA A 511 10.71 -6.69 4.36
CA ALA A 511 11.96 -6.02 4.74
C ALA A 511 13.17 -6.64 4.02
N GLU A 512 13.26 -7.99 3.96
CA GLU A 512 14.33 -8.70 3.23
C GLU A 512 14.40 -8.28 1.75
N ARG A 513 13.24 -8.11 1.10
CA ARG A 513 13.15 -7.66 -0.31
C ARG A 513 13.47 -6.19 -0.52
N LEU A 514 13.45 -5.40 0.55
CA LEU A 514 13.86 -3.99 0.57
C LEU A 514 15.31 -3.82 1.04
N GLY A 515 16.06 -4.91 1.22
CA GLY A 515 17.48 -4.90 1.60
C GLY A 515 17.80 -5.31 3.04
N ALA A 516 16.82 -5.64 3.89
CA ALA A 516 17.09 -6.06 5.26
C ALA A 516 17.86 -7.39 5.33
N SER A 517 18.85 -7.48 6.22
CA SER A 517 19.63 -8.70 6.40
C SER A 517 18.79 -9.86 6.97
N ARG A 518 18.99 -11.06 6.42
CA ARG A 518 18.27 -12.29 6.85
C ARG A 518 18.68 -12.81 8.22
N SER A 519 19.85 -12.42 8.71
CA SER A 519 20.49 -13.04 9.89
C SER A 519 20.45 -12.18 11.15
N THR A 520 19.71 -11.06 11.16
CA THR A 520 19.67 -10.18 12.33
C THR A 520 18.81 -10.78 13.45
N HIS A 521 19.34 -10.74 14.68
CA HIS A 521 18.58 -11.11 15.88
C HIS A 521 17.50 -10.08 16.21
N LEU A 522 17.74 -8.81 15.88
CA LEU A 522 16.78 -7.71 15.95
C LEU A 522 16.12 -7.53 14.58
N LYS A 523 14.80 -7.64 14.54
CA LYS A 523 13.99 -7.43 13.32
C LYS A 523 13.46 -6.00 13.27
N GLU A 524 14.38 -5.06 13.22
CA GLU A 524 14.10 -3.63 13.10
C GLU A 524 14.65 -3.15 11.76
N PHE A 525 13.84 -2.44 10.98
CA PHE A 525 14.22 -1.98 9.65
C PHE A 525 13.35 -0.82 9.20
N ALA A 526 13.92 0.16 8.49
CA ALA A 526 13.16 1.24 7.88
C ALA A 526 13.67 1.52 6.46
N ALA A 527 12.73 1.73 5.54
CA ALA A 527 13.03 2.10 4.16
C ALA A 527 12.00 3.11 3.64
N ILE A 528 12.46 4.07 2.83
CA ILE A 528 11.59 4.98 2.07
C ILE A 528 11.48 4.42 0.66
N VAL A 529 10.27 4.20 0.16
CA VAL A 529 9.99 3.73 -1.19
C VAL A 529 9.25 4.83 -1.95
N ASP A 530 9.80 5.27 -3.09
CA ASP A 530 9.13 6.15 -4.03
C ASP A 530 8.88 5.39 -5.33
N LEU A 531 7.62 5.00 -5.55
CA LEU A 531 7.20 4.25 -6.73
C LEU A 531 7.23 5.09 -8.02
N LYS A 532 7.20 6.43 -7.92
CA LYS A 532 7.16 7.31 -9.10
C LYS A 532 8.54 7.48 -9.73
N GLU A 533 9.57 7.56 -8.89
CA GLU A 533 10.96 7.72 -9.29
C GLU A 533 11.71 6.36 -9.31
N GLU A 534 10.99 5.25 -9.09
CA GLU A 534 11.49 3.85 -9.04
C GLU A 534 12.69 3.63 -8.10
N VAL A 535 12.81 4.44 -7.04
CA VAL A 535 13.87 4.36 -6.05
C VAL A 535 13.36 3.92 -4.69
N HIS A 536 14.23 3.24 -3.94
CA HIS A 536 14.06 3.09 -2.50
C HIS A 536 15.36 3.43 -1.78
N TYR A 537 15.22 3.92 -0.56
CA TYR A 537 16.31 4.30 0.32
C TYR A 537 16.20 3.43 1.57
N VAL A 538 17.32 2.90 2.03
CA VAL A 538 17.39 2.03 3.21
C VAL A 538 18.07 2.79 4.34
N LEU A 539 17.50 2.72 5.54
CA LEU A 539 18.17 3.21 6.73
C LEU A 539 19.38 2.31 7.03
N ASP A 540 20.53 2.92 7.31
CA ASP A 540 21.79 2.23 7.60
C ASP A 540 21.61 1.19 8.72
N GLN A 541 21.85 -0.08 8.41
CA GLN A 541 21.64 -1.22 9.31
C GLN A 541 22.64 -1.23 10.48
N ASN A 542 23.71 -0.43 10.43
CA ASN A 542 24.63 -0.23 11.55
C ASN A 542 24.05 0.72 12.62
N GLN A 543 22.98 1.46 12.30
CA GLN A 543 22.33 2.40 13.20
C GLN A 543 21.07 1.78 13.78
N SER A 544 20.88 1.90 15.09
CA SER A 544 19.63 1.50 15.73
C SER A 544 18.47 2.35 15.22
N LEU A 545 17.30 1.71 15.04
CA LEU A 545 16.07 2.40 14.72
C LEU A 545 15.60 3.14 15.98
N VAL A 546 15.99 4.40 16.11
CA VAL A 546 15.60 5.30 17.22
C VAL A 546 15.12 6.63 16.66
N GLY A 547 14.38 7.41 17.45
CA GLY A 547 13.79 8.69 17.05
C GLY A 547 14.76 9.61 16.26
N PRO A 548 15.93 9.98 16.79
CA PRO A 548 16.89 10.87 16.12
C PRO A 548 17.42 10.33 14.78
N THR A 549 17.64 9.02 14.69
CA THR A 549 18.07 8.34 13.46
C THR A 549 16.99 8.45 12.38
N LEU A 550 15.74 8.17 12.78
CA LEU A 550 14.57 8.25 11.90
C LEU A 550 14.31 9.70 11.45
N GLU A 551 14.43 10.68 12.35
CA GLU A 551 14.35 12.10 12.00
C GLU A 551 15.35 12.49 10.94
N ASN A 552 16.63 12.12 11.10
CA ASN A 552 17.68 12.47 10.15
C ASN A 552 17.45 11.82 8.79
N PHE A 553 16.94 10.58 8.76
CA PHE A 553 16.56 9.89 7.53
C PHE A 553 15.42 10.62 6.79
N ILE A 554 14.37 11.04 7.50
CA ILE A 554 13.27 11.84 6.94
C ILE A 554 13.77 13.20 6.45
N LYS A 555 14.56 13.93 7.25
CA LYS A 555 15.14 15.24 6.89
C LYS A 555 15.97 15.14 5.60
N ASN A 556 16.84 14.13 5.50
CA ASN A 556 17.67 13.91 4.33
C ASN A 556 16.82 13.64 3.07
N PHE A 557 15.78 12.82 3.15
CA PHE A 557 14.87 12.56 2.03
C PHE A 557 14.10 13.80 1.56
N SER A 558 13.61 14.62 2.49
CA SER A 558 12.76 15.79 2.18
C SER A 558 13.53 16.99 1.59
N ILE A 559 14.86 16.98 1.57
CA ILE A 559 15.67 18.01 0.91
C ILE A 559 15.51 17.90 -0.63
N LEU A 560 15.63 19.03 -1.34
CA LEU A 560 15.48 19.08 -2.80
C LEU A 560 16.46 18.12 -3.50
N TYR A 561 17.73 18.21 -3.12
CA TYR A 561 18.81 17.28 -3.47
C TYR A 561 19.09 16.39 -2.26
N SER A 562 18.44 15.23 -2.20
CA SER A 562 18.62 14.27 -1.11
C SER A 562 20.06 13.72 -1.13
N PRO A 563 20.77 13.69 0.01
CA PRO A 563 22.08 13.03 0.13
C PRO A 563 21.93 11.50 0.27
N LEU A 564 20.71 10.98 0.37
CA LEU A 564 20.48 9.53 0.42
C LEU A 564 20.77 8.92 -0.95
N LYS A 565 21.63 7.90 -0.98
CA LYS A 565 21.85 7.08 -2.18
C LYS A 565 20.72 6.05 -2.29
N ARG A 566 20.19 5.86 -3.50
CA ARG A 566 19.24 4.77 -3.78
C ARG A 566 19.89 3.44 -3.42
N TYR A 567 19.15 2.58 -2.73
CA TYR A 567 19.61 1.24 -2.41
C TYR A 567 19.47 0.36 -3.65
N LEU A 568 20.46 -0.51 -3.84
CA LEU A 568 20.48 -1.54 -4.88
C LEU A 568 20.69 -2.87 -4.15
N VAL A 569 19.79 -3.83 -4.36
CA VAL A 569 19.92 -5.16 -3.76
C VAL A 569 21.17 -5.83 -4.32
N ASP A 570 22.02 -6.38 -3.46
CA ASP A 570 23.29 -7.04 -3.80
C ASP A 570 23.38 -8.43 -3.15
N ASP A 571 23.61 -9.48 -3.94
CA ASP A 571 23.76 -10.84 -3.41
C ASP A 571 25.23 -11.16 -3.11
N ALA A 572 25.72 -10.65 -1.98
CA ALA A 572 27.06 -10.92 -1.46
C ALA A 572 27.34 -12.40 -1.12
N SER A 573 26.40 -13.34 -1.34
CA SER A 573 26.64 -14.78 -1.15
C SER A 573 27.55 -15.41 -2.21
N VAL A 574 27.98 -14.66 -3.23
CA VAL A 574 29.04 -15.08 -4.16
C VAL A 574 30.40 -15.06 -3.46
N HIS A 575 30.69 -16.12 -2.70
CA HIS A 575 32.07 -16.41 -2.32
C HIS A 575 32.94 -16.51 -3.58
N LEU A 576 33.98 -15.67 -3.65
CA LEU A 576 35.04 -15.66 -4.65
C LEU A 576 35.85 -16.97 -4.64
N ARG A 577 35.25 -18.07 -5.13
CA ARG A 577 35.97 -19.29 -5.48
C ARG A 577 36.78 -18.99 -6.74
N ALA A 578 38.08 -18.78 -6.56
CA ALA A 578 39.04 -18.23 -7.51
C ALA A 578 39.32 -19.06 -8.80
N GLN A 579 38.39 -19.92 -9.21
CA GLN A 579 38.49 -20.78 -10.41
C GLN A 579 37.11 -20.94 -11.07
N ARG A 580 36.51 -19.83 -11.53
CA ARG A 580 35.45 -19.86 -12.55
C ARG A 580 35.99 -19.21 -13.83
N VAL A 581 35.73 -19.85 -14.96
CA VAL A 581 36.12 -19.36 -16.31
C VAL A 581 35.32 -18.11 -16.69
N ILE A 582 34.13 -17.94 -16.11
CA ILE A 582 33.30 -16.73 -16.20
C ILE A 582 33.35 -16.02 -14.85
N THR A 583 33.60 -14.72 -14.87
CA THR A 583 33.52 -13.86 -13.69
C THR A 583 32.06 -13.62 -13.31
N GLU A 584 31.65 -13.93 -12.08
CA GLU A 584 30.37 -13.47 -11.56
C GLU A 584 30.49 -11.99 -11.22
N VAL A 585 29.53 -11.19 -11.68
CA VAL A 585 29.39 -9.78 -11.31
C VAL A 585 28.18 -9.64 -10.39
N THR A 586 28.38 -8.87 -9.34
CA THR A 586 27.37 -8.48 -8.35
C THR A 586 27.17 -6.97 -8.44
N THR A 587 26.18 -6.41 -7.74
CA THR A 587 25.91 -4.97 -7.76
C THR A 587 27.10 -4.15 -7.26
N SER A 588 27.72 -4.57 -6.16
CA SER A 588 28.91 -3.93 -5.61
C SER A 588 30.12 -4.02 -6.54
N THR A 589 30.33 -5.17 -7.20
CA THR A 589 31.49 -5.38 -8.07
C THR A 589 31.30 -4.91 -9.52
N PHE A 590 30.10 -4.45 -9.90
CA PHE A 590 29.80 -4.02 -11.27
C PHE A 590 30.69 -2.85 -11.72
N HIS A 591 30.88 -1.83 -10.88
CA HIS A 591 31.71 -0.68 -11.27
C HIS A 591 33.18 -1.08 -11.49
N ASP A 592 33.71 -1.95 -10.64
CA ASP A 592 35.12 -2.37 -10.69
C ASP A 592 35.39 -3.36 -11.84
N ILE A 593 34.53 -4.38 -11.98
CA ILE A 593 34.72 -5.46 -12.95
C ILE A 593 34.23 -5.08 -14.34
N VAL A 594 33.19 -4.26 -14.46
CA VAL A 594 32.56 -3.90 -15.74
C VAL A 594 32.94 -2.49 -16.17
N LEU A 595 32.80 -1.50 -15.27
CA LEU A 595 32.92 -0.10 -15.69
C LEU A 595 34.37 0.41 -15.76
N SER A 596 35.23 0.09 -14.79
CA SER A 596 36.63 0.56 -14.73
C SER A 596 37.68 -0.49 -15.18
N SER A 597 37.22 -1.62 -15.72
CA SER A 597 38.10 -2.69 -16.23
C SER A 597 39.03 -2.22 -17.37
N GLU A 598 40.32 -2.50 -17.23
CA GLU A 598 41.35 -2.32 -18.26
C GLU A 598 41.19 -3.27 -19.48
N LYS A 599 40.19 -4.16 -19.44
CA LYS A 599 39.86 -5.15 -20.47
C LYS A 599 38.46 -4.92 -21.02
N ASN A 600 38.22 -5.41 -22.23
CA ASN A 600 36.88 -5.39 -22.84
C ASN A 600 35.98 -6.41 -22.13
N VAL A 601 34.82 -5.99 -21.63
CA VAL A 601 33.95 -6.85 -20.83
C VAL A 601 32.74 -7.31 -21.65
N LEU A 602 32.55 -8.62 -21.76
CA LEU A 602 31.34 -9.21 -22.34
C LEU A 602 30.46 -9.73 -21.20
N LEU A 603 29.33 -9.06 -20.94
CA LEU A 603 28.47 -9.31 -19.78
C LEU A 603 27.14 -9.96 -20.19
N LEU A 604 26.88 -11.16 -19.66
CA LEU A 604 25.59 -11.84 -19.77
C LEU A 604 24.66 -11.50 -18.60
N TYR A 605 23.53 -10.89 -18.92
CA TYR A 605 22.39 -10.68 -18.04
C TYR A 605 21.54 -11.94 -18.03
N TYR A 606 21.36 -12.57 -16.87
CA TYR A 606 20.59 -13.79 -16.73
C TYR A 606 19.69 -13.81 -15.48
N GLY A 607 18.85 -14.83 -15.39
CA GLY A 607 18.01 -15.11 -14.23
C GLY A 607 17.74 -16.60 -14.09
N GLN A 608 17.55 -17.10 -12.86
CA GLN A 608 17.55 -18.55 -12.57
C GLN A 608 16.35 -19.30 -13.16
N TRP A 609 15.25 -18.60 -13.45
CA TRP A 609 14.03 -19.14 -14.07
C TRP A 609 14.06 -19.10 -15.61
N CYS A 610 15.05 -18.46 -16.22
CA CYS A 610 15.12 -18.22 -17.66
C CYS A 610 15.72 -19.42 -18.40
N GLY A 611 14.87 -20.22 -19.06
CA GLY A 611 15.31 -21.40 -19.82
C GLY A 611 16.30 -21.08 -20.95
N PHE A 612 16.09 -19.99 -21.70
CA PHE A 612 17.02 -19.53 -22.74
C PHE A 612 18.40 -19.15 -22.18
N CYS A 613 18.44 -18.62 -20.96
CA CYS A 613 19.68 -18.24 -20.29
C CYS A 613 20.54 -19.46 -19.96
N ALA A 614 19.94 -20.60 -19.62
CA ALA A 614 20.67 -21.86 -19.43
C ALA A 614 21.38 -22.30 -20.72
N SER A 615 20.71 -22.22 -21.87
CA SER A 615 21.29 -22.52 -23.18
C SER A 615 22.44 -21.56 -23.54
N VAL A 616 22.23 -20.25 -23.40
CA VAL A 616 23.25 -19.22 -23.69
C VAL A 616 24.45 -19.34 -22.74
N ASN A 617 24.24 -19.75 -21.48
CA ASN A 617 25.32 -19.92 -20.52
C ASN A 617 26.38 -20.96 -20.97
N HIS A 618 25.97 -22.04 -21.66
CA HIS A 618 26.94 -22.98 -22.24
C HIS A 618 27.80 -22.35 -23.34
N VAL A 619 27.20 -21.49 -24.18
CA VAL A 619 27.93 -20.71 -25.21
C VAL A 619 28.87 -19.70 -24.55
N PHE A 620 28.44 -19.03 -23.48
CA PHE A 620 29.28 -18.10 -22.73
C PHE A 620 30.50 -18.78 -22.08
N ILE A 621 30.36 -20.01 -21.59
CA ILE A 621 31.50 -20.79 -21.09
C ILE A 621 32.48 -21.05 -22.24
N GLN A 622 32.01 -21.43 -23.43
CA GLN A 622 32.88 -21.63 -24.61
C GLN A 622 33.57 -20.34 -25.05
N LEU A 623 32.85 -19.20 -25.08
CA LEU A 623 33.44 -17.89 -25.40
C LEU A 623 34.54 -17.50 -24.41
N ALA A 624 34.35 -17.78 -23.12
CA ALA A 624 35.35 -17.52 -22.09
C ALA A 624 36.63 -18.36 -22.22
N TRP A 625 36.59 -19.51 -22.90
CA TRP A 625 37.77 -20.29 -23.27
C TRP A 625 38.41 -19.83 -24.59
N LEU A 626 37.64 -19.23 -25.50
CA LEU A 626 38.09 -18.84 -26.85
C LEU A 626 38.65 -17.41 -26.91
N LEU A 627 38.13 -16.50 -26.09
CA LEU A 627 38.58 -15.11 -26.06
C LEU A 627 39.89 -14.98 -25.26
N PRO A 628 40.86 -14.18 -25.71
CA PRO A 628 42.14 -14.04 -25.02
C PRO A 628 41.93 -13.33 -23.67
N PRO A 629 42.30 -13.97 -22.54
CA PRO A 629 41.98 -13.48 -21.19
C PRO A 629 42.72 -12.18 -20.84
N ASP A 630 43.75 -11.81 -21.61
CA ASP A 630 44.50 -10.56 -21.43
C ASP A 630 43.71 -9.34 -21.92
N ASN A 631 42.89 -9.50 -22.98
CA ASN A 631 42.14 -8.39 -23.59
C ASN A 631 40.64 -8.43 -23.30
N PHE A 632 40.10 -9.57 -22.86
CA PHE A 632 38.67 -9.78 -22.61
C PHE A 632 38.39 -10.36 -21.23
N THR A 633 37.35 -9.83 -20.59
CA THR A 633 36.72 -10.40 -19.39
C THR A 633 35.33 -10.91 -19.79
N VAL A 634 35.10 -12.21 -19.72
CA VAL A 634 33.75 -12.77 -19.90
C VAL A 634 33.08 -12.90 -18.55
N ALA A 635 31.96 -12.20 -18.39
CA ALA A 635 31.27 -12.03 -17.12
C ALA A 635 29.78 -12.35 -17.24
N ARG A 636 29.12 -12.59 -16.11
CA ARG A 636 27.66 -12.71 -16.03
C ARG A 636 27.11 -12.11 -14.72
N ILE A 637 25.88 -11.63 -14.76
CA ILE A 637 25.16 -11.07 -13.61
C ILE A 637 23.74 -11.64 -13.52
N ASP A 638 23.36 -12.11 -12.33
CA ASP A 638 22.00 -12.56 -12.02
C ASP A 638 21.15 -11.36 -11.59
N ILE A 639 20.46 -10.74 -12.55
CA ILE A 639 19.62 -9.55 -12.29
C ILE A 639 18.31 -9.89 -11.56
N THR A 640 18.08 -11.16 -11.21
CA THR A 640 16.99 -11.53 -10.28
C THR A 640 17.38 -11.33 -8.81
N ARG A 641 18.64 -10.97 -8.55
CA ARG A 641 19.21 -10.79 -7.21
C ARG A 641 20.13 -9.58 -7.05
N ASN A 642 20.46 -8.90 -8.15
CA ASN A 642 21.41 -7.80 -8.19
C ASN A 642 20.78 -6.64 -8.98
N ASP A 643 20.53 -5.52 -8.33
CA ASP A 643 20.04 -4.30 -8.99
C ASP A 643 21.20 -3.48 -9.55
N LEU A 644 21.01 -2.81 -10.68
CA LEU A 644 22.03 -1.96 -11.31
C LEU A 644 21.53 -0.51 -11.47
N PRO A 645 22.40 0.43 -11.87
CA PRO A 645 21.95 1.68 -12.48
C PRO A 645 21.01 1.41 -13.65
N TRP A 646 19.99 2.26 -13.78
CA TRP A 646 18.88 2.08 -14.72
C TRP A 646 19.39 2.08 -16.17
N GLU A 647 20.49 2.79 -16.43
CA GLU A 647 21.25 2.83 -17.69
C GLU A 647 21.78 1.45 -18.11
N PHE A 648 21.98 0.56 -17.14
CA PHE A 648 22.52 -0.80 -17.32
C PHE A 648 21.50 -1.89 -16.99
N MET A 649 20.26 -1.55 -16.60
CA MET A 649 19.19 -2.55 -16.44
C MET A 649 18.62 -2.97 -17.79
N THR A 650 18.05 -4.18 -17.86
CA THR A 650 17.59 -4.80 -19.11
C THR A 650 16.24 -5.49 -18.95
N ASP A 651 15.23 -5.09 -19.72
CA ASP A 651 13.85 -5.62 -19.62
C ASP A 651 13.70 -7.08 -20.08
N ARG A 652 14.71 -7.62 -20.78
CA ARG A 652 14.65 -8.94 -21.43
C ARG A 652 15.83 -9.80 -21.04
N LEU A 653 15.58 -11.10 -20.89
CA LEU A 653 16.60 -12.11 -20.57
C LEU A 653 16.59 -13.27 -21.59
N PRO A 654 17.77 -13.81 -21.97
CA PRO A 654 19.10 -13.25 -21.70
C PRO A 654 19.35 -11.98 -22.51
N THR A 655 20.07 -11.02 -21.94
CA THR A 655 20.65 -9.88 -22.67
C THR A 655 22.17 -9.97 -22.58
N ILE A 656 22.87 -9.59 -23.65
CA ILE A 656 24.33 -9.58 -23.70
C ILE A 656 24.76 -8.16 -24.04
N LEU A 657 25.54 -7.53 -23.16
CA LEU A 657 26.13 -6.22 -23.41
C LEU A 657 27.65 -6.36 -23.54
N PHE A 658 28.22 -5.57 -24.44
CA PHE A 658 29.66 -5.46 -24.64
C PHE A 658 30.13 -4.08 -24.21
N PHE A 659 31.06 -4.06 -23.27
CA PHE A 659 31.64 -2.86 -22.70
C PHE A 659 33.10 -2.76 -23.17
N PRO A 660 33.42 -1.91 -24.17
CA PRO A 660 34.79 -1.74 -24.63
C PRO A 660 35.68 -1.16 -23.53
N TYR A 661 36.98 -1.39 -23.62
CA TYR A 661 37.99 -0.80 -22.73
C TYR A 661 38.10 0.72 -22.93
N GLN A 662 38.14 1.19 -24.19
CA GLN A 662 38.09 2.61 -24.51
C GLN A 662 36.64 3.10 -24.53
N ARG A 663 36.33 4.14 -23.76
CA ARG A 663 35.00 4.78 -23.65
C ARG A 663 35.12 6.30 -23.60
#